data_AF-A0A918TNI0-F1
#
_entry.id   AF-A0A918TNI0-F1
#
_cell.length_a   1.000
_cell.length_b   1.000
_cell.length_c   1.000
_cell.angle_alpha   90.00
_cell.angle_beta   90.00
_cell.angle_gamma   90.00
#
_symmetry.space_group_name_H-M   'P 1'
#
loop_
_entity.id
_entity.type
_entity.pdbx_description
1 polymer ?
#
loop_
_entity_poly.entity_id
_entity_poly.type
_entity_poly.pdbx_seq_one_letter_code
_entity_poly.pdbx_strand_id
1 'polypeptide(L)'
;MVLLSLIAVGLLSLGATSVRSSQAGEAQLQARANARLALALAIGQLQKLAGSDTRVTASAELLDETNPPALGVWKSWEGSDHQSSGALAGRPIPPDYSSKKRAVNSSNGRFLGWLVSGAEDTTDPSEVDGLLSQTQRKNSVPLLAKGSLGANDPRQVHVEPSILNRGEGALAWWVSGENQKAHLPNIHEPEQGTPAEWSVMMRTHATADPESLGLEQLLDNPEAADKVISRASSHFLAGENSNKKPPQTFHDFTTSSEGLLTNVATGGWRKDLSLFTEKWDSLPRDTLPVFRLSPDRTILMDRPMARSPQAKSSIFFPWADYRAGTGSAPIYQHGAAASWHHLKEWATFYKDVRSATSGVATVSSQASDIANAATSFQFLHQVRTSPVVARIHWVFSHRTAVSADGPSSSGELELQLLVNPVVTLWNPYNVGLRVSPLRLSLQRNLPCSFSYRVARADRRYRSLLSGSESQGFQPLSSQTSLNYRITRPVILAPGETRVFSAGGNVPVGVDRSSSLDLSPGYMPGGGHLFVVKDASGNPAKVRATDLVRVDVKFDTAYDDISEGVGIYLDMGPASSNERYLVYRMVYTREMANQVYPPITSSELTQPSAGEILNNPVPFLSTVFGTRLASESHLPARGFLQSSPLVNYTAMGSKASIEDSIGHEYPGVLHPVNSPFDYSFIKHAPGDSRLPNAGEDNHSGYIVSGFDKSSGLSRVVAAELPIRPICSLAELQNWDLRYENPIPPYQFNVIANSDATPLIPPNAVVNPGAPSNSKNLQHDDAYCANHLLFDDWFVSSISDRPDTFGRGGESLSDVFADFVAGETPLDNRSYHLFPEDQNDQSGELLEEIDESDSWQTIAARLQVEGMFNVNSVSLPAWKALLKHARDQSVPYLSFNGQETSVLLSDRGDHAISRFPIAGDVEAGQPGTSGAFFESSEFTGYRRFSDQMLDQLAENLVTQIRARGPFLSLSEFINRQLSSGELALAGALQTALNQLGKGSSGPYGTLAALSRDAGGGDLAELAKASYAFPEAAVGESAFGLPGWTRQADILRPLAPILTARDDTFTIRAYGDSRDASGRVVATATCEAVVRRSRDFVAASKDAANITHAPLAEENQRFGRRFEVVQFRWLKPDEV
;
A
#
# COMPACT_ATOMS: atom_id res chain seq x y z
N MET A 1 -66.23 69.35 13.82
CA MET A 1 -66.40 68.27 12.81
C MET A 1 -65.05 67.75 12.29
N VAL A 2 -64.20 68.59 11.68
CA VAL A 2 -62.91 68.14 11.08
C VAL A 2 -61.93 67.46 12.07
N LEU A 3 -61.85 67.93 13.34
CA LEU A 3 -60.96 67.36 14.36
C LEU A 3 -61.38 65.94 14.81
N LEU A 4 -62.68 65.68 14.94
CA LEU A 4 -63.24 64.36 15.28
C LEU A 4 -63.05 63.35 14.15
N SER A 5 -63.13 63.80 12.90
CA SER A 5 -62.85 62.96 11.72
C SER A 5 -61.37 62.58 11.63
N LEU A 6 -60.45 63.51 11.91
CA LEU A 6 -59.01 63.24 11.93
C LEU A 6 -58.60 62.23 13.02
N ILE A 7 -59.20 62.33 14.22
CA ILE A 7 -58.96 61.38 15.31
C ILE A 7 -59.53 59.99 14.97
N ALA A 8 -60.72 59.93 14.36
CA ALA A 8 -61.32 58.66 13.92
C ALA A 8 -60.49 57.97 12.81
N VAL A 9 -59.98 58.74 11.84
CA VAL A 9 -59.07 58.22 10.81
C VAL A 9 -57.73 57.79 11.42
N GLY A 10 -57.20 58.54 12.41
CA GLY A 10 -56.01 58.17 13.18
C GLY A 10 -56.17 56.84 13.91
N LEU A 11 -57.28 56.64 14.63
CA LEU A 11 -57.59 55.43 15.38
C LEU A 11 -57.91 54.22 14.47
N LEU A 12 -58.61 54.44 13.36
CA LEU A 12 -58.83 53.41 12.32
C LEU A 12 -57.51 53.00 11.66
N SER A 13 -56.62 53.96 11.40
CA SER A 13 -55.32 53.66 10.84
C SER A 13 -54.47 52.86 11.84
N LEU A 14 -54.44 53.25 13.12
CA LEU A 14 -53.77 52.50 14.20
C LEU A 14 -54.34 51.10 14.39
N GLY A 15 -55.67 50.95 14.44
CA GLY A 15 -56.33 49.65 14.55
C GLY A 15 -56.08 48.75 13.33
N ALA A 16 -56.11 49.31 12.12
CA ALA A 16 -55.76 48.57 10.91
C ALA A 16 -54.27 48.19 10.88
N THR A 17 -53.37 49.02 11.40
CA THR A 17 -51.95 48.70 11.51
C THR A 17 -51.69 47.63 12.57
N SER A 18 -52.38 47.65 13.72
CA SER A 18 -52.24 46.61 14.74
C SER A 18 -52.83 45.27 14.26
N VAL A 19 -53.98 45.27 13.59
CA VAL A 19 -54.56 44.05 12.99
C VAL A 19 -53.65 43.49 11.89
N ARG A 20 -53.11 44.35 11.00
CA ARG A 20 -52.12 43.91 9.99
C ARG A 20 -50.84 43.38 10.63
N SER A 21 -50.35 44.01 11.69
CA SER A 21 -49.18 43.53 12.44
C SER A 21 -49.45 42.18 13.13
N SER A 22 -50.67 41.98 13.66
CA SER A 22 -51.10 40.73 14.27
C SER A 22 -51.23 39.62 13.23
N GLN A 23 -51.88 39.89 12.10
CA GLN A 23 -52.02 38.94 10.99
C GLN A 23 -50.68 38.59 10.34
N ALA A 24 -49.79 39.57 10.17
CA ALA A 24 -48.42 39.32 9.70
C ALA A 24 -47.62 38.48 10.69
N GLY A 25 -47.80 38.72 12.00
CA GLY A 25 -47.21 37.89 13.06
C GLY A 25 -47.72 36.45 13.03
N GLU A 26 -49.02 36.25 12.85
CA GLU A 26 -49.65 34.93 12.74
C GLU A 26 -49.18 34.18 11.48
N ALA A 27 -49.16 34.83 10.32
CA ALA A 27 -48.65 34.26 9.07
C ALA A 27 -47.17 33.87 9.18
N GLN A 28 -46.35 34.69 9.86
CA GLN A 28 -44.94 34.36 10.09
C GLN A 28 -44.75 33.18 11.05
N LEU A 29 -45.59 33.06 12.09
CA LEU A 29 -45.59 31.90 12.99
C LEU A 29 -45.98 30.63 12.24
N GLN A 30 -46.98 30.70 11.36
CA GLN A 30 -47.38 29.59 10.51
C GLN A 30 -46.25 29.19 9.53
N ALA A 31 -45.61 30.15 8.86
CA ALA A 31 -44.48 29.87 7.97
C ALA A 31 -43.31 29.19 8.72
N ARG A 32 -43.00 29.66 9.94
CA ARG A 32 -42.00 29.01 10.82
C ARG A 32 -42.42 27.61 11.26
N ALA A 33 -43.70 27.38 11.54
CA ALA A 33 -44.22 26.05 11.87
C ALA A 33 -44.08 25.09 10.67
N ASN A 34 -44.42 25.55 9.46
CA ASN A 34 -44.28 24.78 8.23
C ASN A 34 -42.80 24.46 7.93
N ALA A 35 -41.88 25.41 8.14
CA ALA A 35 -40.44 25.18 7.98
C ALA A 35 -39.91 24.13 8.99
N ARG A 36 -40.37 24.17 10.24
CA ARG A 36 -40.02 23.16 11.25
C ARG A 36 -40.58 21.78 10.92
N LEU A 37 -41.80 21.72 10.38
CA LEU A 37 -42.37 20.48 9.87
C LEU A 37 -41.53 19.92 8.73
N ALA A 38 -41.10 20.77 7.79
CA ALA A 38 -40.21 20.39 6.69
C ALA A 38 -38.89 19.81 7.21
N LEU A 39 -38.28 20.46 8.21
CA LEU A 39 -37.07 19.98 8.87
C LEU A 39 -37.31 18.61 9.55
N ALA A 40 -38.42 18.43 10.26
CA ALA A 40 -38.74 17.15 10.89
C ALA A 40 -38.94 16.02 9.86
N LEU A 41 -39.57 16.32 8.72
CA LEU A 41 -39.71 15.38 7.60
C LEU A 41 -38.35 15.03 7.00
N ALA A 42 -37.47 16.01 6.80
CA ALA A 42 -36.12 15.80 6.29
C ALA A 42 -35.30 14.89 7.21
N ILE A 43 -35.32 15.14 8.53
CA ILE A 43 -34.64 14.28 9.52
C ILE A 43 -35.23 12.87 9.51
N GLY A 44 -36.56 12.74 9.40
CA GLY A 44 -37.22 11.43 9.31
C GLY A 44 -36.80 10.63 8.07
N GLN A 45 -36.68 11.30 6.91
CA GLN A 45 -36.19 10.67 5.69
C GLN A 45 -34.71 10.32 5.78
N LEU A 46 -33.88 11.21 6.33
CA LEU A 46 -32.47 10.96 6.58
C LEU A 46 -32.28 9.73 7.50
N GLN A 47 -33.03 9.65 8.60
CA GLN A 47 -33.02 8.52 9.52
C GLN A 47 -33.39 7.20 8.83
N LYS A 48 -34.45 7.22 8.02
CA LYS A 48 -34.95 6.04 7.29
C LYS A 48 -33.95 5.53 6.25
N LEU A 49 -33.32 6.43 5.49
CA LEU A 49 -32.47 6.05 4.36
C LEU A 49 -31.01 5.82 4.79
N ALA A 50 -30.43 6.72 5.60
CA ALA A 50 -29.00 6.75 5.92
C ALA A 50 -28.65 6.24 7.34
N GLY A 51 -29.63 5.93 8.19
CA GLY A 51 -29.37 5.57 9.59
C GLY A 51 -28.67 4.23 9.82
N SER A 52 -28.84 3.25 8.92
CA SER A 52 -28.13 1.96 8.96
C SER A 52 -26.63 2.12 8.67
N ASP A 53 -25.78 1.29 9.31
CA ASP A 53 -24.33 1.29 9.08
C ASP A 53 -23.98 0.95 7.60
N THR A 54 -24.80 0.12 6.93
CA THR A 54 -24.56 -0.34 5.54
C THR A 54 -25.06 0.64 4.46
N ARG A 55 -24.83 1.94 4.67
CA ARG A 55 -25.30 3.02 3.79
C ARG A 55 -24.16 3.87 3.30
N VAL A 56 -24.28 4.27 2.03
CA VAL A 56 -23.31 5.06 1.28
C VAL A 56 -24.02 6.30 0.77
N THR A 57 -23.33 7.43 0.74
CA THR A 57 -23.89 8.70 0.27
C THR A 57 -22.97 9.35 -0.77
N ALA A 58 -23.56 9.97 -1.78
CA ALA A 58 -22.85 10.65 -2.87
C ALA A 58 -23.74 11.73 -3.49
N SER A 59 -23.13 12.80 -4.02
CA SER A 59 -23.84 13.81 -4.82
C SER A 59 -24.29 13.24 -6.17
N ALA A 60 -25.44 13.69 -6.66
CA ALA A 60 -25.94 13.38 -8.00
C ALA A 60 -24.99 13.85 -9.11
N GLU A 61 -24.20 14.89 -8.84
CA GLU A 61 -23.14 15.37 -9.73
C GLU A 61 -22.13 14.27 -10.05
N LEU A 62 -21.92 13.29 -9.16
CA LEU A 62 -21.03 12.16 -9.40
C LEU A 62 -21.50 11.30 -10.58
N LEU A 63 -22.83 11.18 -10.78
CA LEU A 63 -23.41 10.38 -11.86
C LEU A 63 -23.34 11.08 -13.21
N ASP A 64 -23.57 12.40 -13.22
CA ASP A 64 -23.47 13.29 -14.38
C ASP A 64 -23.17 14.72 -13.88
N GLU A 65 -22.19 15.39 -14.47
CA GLU A 65 -21.75 16.74 -14.07
C GLU A 65 -22.83 17.82 -14.27
N THR A 66 -23.82 17.55 -15.13
CA THR A 66 -24.94 18.46 -15.38
C THR A 66 -26.03 18.35 -14.32
N ASN A 67 -26.02 17.30 -13.51
CA ASN A 67 -27.01 17.10 -12.46
C ASN A 67 -26.93 18.20 -11.39
N PRO A 68 -28.06 18.59 -10.80
CA PRO A 68 -28.08 19.51 -9.68
C PRO A 68 -27.55 18.81 -8.40
N PRO A 69 -27.04 19.55 -7.39
CA PRO A 69 -26.35 18.97 -6.24
C PRO A 69 -27.32 18.34 -5.21
N ALA A 70 -27.90 17.20 -5.57
CA ALA A 70 -28.76 16.38 -4.72
C ALA A 70 -27.96 15.29 -4.04
N LEU A 71 -28.22 15.04 -2.75
CA LEU A 71 -27.57 13.95 -2.02
C LEU A 71 -28.37 12.65 -2.15
N GLY A 72 -27.74 11.60 -2.67
CA GLY A 72 -28.34 10.28 -2.80
C GLY A 72 -27.86 9.31 -1.72
N VAL A 73 -28.64 8.24 -1.50
CA VAL A 73 -28.28 7.15 -0.57
C VAL A 73 -28.31 5.80 -1.29
N TRP A 74 -27.28 4.98 -1.08
CA TRP A 74 -27.14 3.63 -1.64
C TRP A 74 -26.95 2.58 -0.54
N LYS A 75 -27.36 1.34 -0.83
CA LYS A 75 -26.91 0.16 -0.09
C LYS A 75 -25.47 -0.17 -0.48
N SER A 76 -24.62 -0.40 0.52
CA SER A 76 -23.27 -0.97 0.32
C SER A 76 -23.33 -2.41 -0.17
N TRP A 77 -22.19 -3.04 -0.48
CA TRP A 77 -22.17 -4.40 -1.05
C TRP A 77 -22.89 -5.46 -0.21
N GLU A 78 -22.97 -5.30 1.13
CA GLU A 78 -23.71 -6.20 2.04
C GLU A 78 -23.34 -7.69 1.85
N GLY A 79 -22.09 -7.97 1.43
CA GLY A 79 -21.56 -9.31 1.19
C GLY A 79 -21.77 -9.90 -0.21
N SER A 80 -22.28 -9.13 -1.17
CA SER A 80 -22.49 -9.61 -2.56
C SER A 80 -21.23 -9.60 -3.43
N ASP A 81 -20.16 -8.97 -2.96
CA ASP A 81 -18.88 -8.76 -3.66
C ASP A 81 -17.85 -9.88 -3.38
N HIS A 82 -18.26 -10.92 -2.66
CA HIS A 82 -17.43 -12.09 -2.38
C HIS A 82 -18.28 -13.37 -2.28
N GLN A 83 -17.61 -14.52 -2.22
CA GLN A 83 -18.29 -15.81 -2.07
C GLN A 83 -18.96 -15.89 -0.69
N SER A 84 -20.28 -16.05 -0.67
CA SER A 84 -21.06 -16.01 0.57
C SER A 84 -21.02 -17.32 1.36
N SER A 85 -20.63 -18.46 0.77
CA SER A 85 -20.68 -19.77 1.44
C SER A 85 -19.65 -20.76 0.89
N GLY A 86 -19.49 -21.90 1.57
CA GLY A 86 -18.52 -22.94 1.23
C GLY A 86 -17.13 -22.69 1.83
N ALA A 87 -16.16 -23.53 1.44
CA ALA A 87 -14.78 -23.49 1.94
C ALA A 87 -14.02 -22.19 1.56
N LEU A 88 -14.52 -21.48 0.54
CA LEU A 88 -13.90 -20.29 -0.02
C LEU A 88 -14.67 -19.01 0.33
N ALA A 89 -15.53 -19.09 1.36
CA ALA A 89 -16.31 -17.96 1.80
C ALA A 89 -15.42 -16.76 2.16
N GLY A 90 -15.79 -15.58 1.68
CA GLY A 90 -15.02 -14.35 1.83
C GLY A 90 -14.09 -14.03 0.66
N ARG A 91 -13.80 -15.00 -0.23
CA ARG A 91 -12.96 -14.72 -1.39
C ARG A 91 -13.69 -13.76 -2.35
N PRO A 92 -13.07 -12.64 -2.77
CA PRO A 92 -13.71 -11.67 -3.64
C PRO A 92 -14.19 -12.24 -4.98
N ILE A 93 -15.27 -11.67 -5.50
CA ILE A 93 -15.81 -11.94 -6.84
C ILE A 93 -16.15 -10.62 -7.54
N PRO A 94 -16.21 -10.58 -8.89
CA PRO A 94 -16.63 -9.38 -9.60
C PRO A 94 -18.03 -8.93 -9.19
N PRO A 95 -18.19 -7.73 -8.61
CA PRO A 95 -19.50 -7.20 -8.25
C PRO A 95 -20.32 -6.81 -9.48
N ASP A 96 -21.66 -6.77 -9.36
CA ASP A 96 -22.51 -6.14 -10.37
C ASP A 96 -22.42 -4.61 -10.27
N TYR A 97 -21.40 -4.03 -10.91
CA TYR A 97 -21.20 -2.57 -10.91
C TYR A 97 -22.40 -1.80 -11.52
N SER A 98 -23.20 -2.43 -12.39
CA SER A 98 -24.39 -1.78 -13.00
C SER A 98 -25.51 -1.55 -11.99
N SER A 99 -25.54 -2.31 -10.89
CA SER A 99 -26.53 -2.20 -9.82
C SER A 99 -26.56 -0.81 -9.14
N LYS A 100 -25.44 -0.07 -9.19
CA LYS A 100 -25.30 1.28 -8.65
C LYS A 100 -26.22 2.30 -9.31
N LYS A 101 -26.55 2.08 -10.58
CA LYS A 101 -27.38 2.98 -11.41
C LYS A 101 -28.86 2.56 -11.43
N ARG A 102 -29.27 1.58 -10.62
CA ARG A 102 -30.64 1.09 -10.54
C ARG A 102 -31.22 1.33 -9.15
N ALA A 103 -32.47 1.78 -9.09
CA ALA A 103 -33.25 1.86 -7.85
C ALA A 103 -33.47 0.46 -7.22
N VAL A 104 -33.55 0.39 -5.90
CA VAL A 104 -33.68 -0.87 -5.13
C VAL A 104 -34.96 -1.66 -5.44
N ASN A 105 -35.99 -0.97 -5.95
CA ASN A 105 -37.23 -1.59 -6.42
C ASN A 105 -37.08 -2.31 -7.78
N SER A 106 -36.01 -2.01 -8.51
CA SER A 106 -35.62 -2.68 -9.76
C SER A 106 -34.74 -3.87 -9.44
N SER A 107 -34.78 -4.93 -10.27
CA SER A 107 -34.05 -6.18 -10.02
C SER A 107 -32.56 -5.94 -9.71
N ASN A 108 -32.15 -6.24 -8.46
CA ASN A 108 -30.79 -6.07 -7.94
C ASN A 108 -30.25 -4.63 -8.02
N GLY A 109 -31.09 -3.60 -7.85
CA GLY A 109 -30.62 -2.22 -7.69
C GLY A 109 -30.17 -1.89 -6.26
N ARG A 110 -29.33 -0.86 -6.13
CA ARG A 110 -28.73 -0.46 -4.85
C ARG A 110 -29.08 0.95 -4.39
N PHE A 111 -29.63 1.78 -5.27
CA PHE A 111 -30.04 3.14 -4.93
C PHE A 111 -31.35 3.14 -4.11
N LEU A 112 -31.35 3.85 -2.99
CA LEU A 112 -32.48 3.93 -2.06
C LEU A 112 -33.34 5.19 -2.27
N GLY A 113 -32.75 6.32 -2.66
CA GLY A 113 -33.49 7.56 -2.88
C GLY A 113 -32.65 8.83 -2.71
N TRP A 114 -33.23 9.95 -3.14
CA TRP A 114 -32.67 11.31 -3.00
C TRP A 114 -33.16 11.98 -1.71
N LEU A 115 -32.27 12.69 -1.03
CA LEU A 115 -32.58 13.45 0.19
C LEU A 115 -33.03 14.88 -0.14
N VAL A 116 -34.19 14.98 -0.81
CA VAL A 116 -34.85 16.26 -1.16
C VAL A 116 -36.37 16.11 -1.10
N SER A 117 -37.08 17.18 -0.76
CA SER A 117 -38.55 17.18 -0.81
C SER A 117 -39.06 16.97 -2.24
N GLY A 118 -40.06 16.10 -2.40
CA GLY A 118 -40.61 15.72 -3.71
C GLY A 118 -40.08 14.38 -4.22
N ALA A 119 -38.98 13.87 -3.66
CA ALA A 119 -38.49 12.53 -3.95
C ALA A 119 -39.38 11.47 -3.29
N GLU A 120 -39.77 10.46 -4.08
CA GLU A 120 -40.41 9.24 -3.58
C GLU A 120 -39.39 8.10 -3.44
N ASP A 121 -39.70 7.09 -2.61
CA ASP A 121 -38.89 5.88 -2.44
C ASP A 121 -38.68 5.09 -3.76
N THR A 122 -39.48 5.40 -4.79
CA THR A 122 -39.43 4.73 -6.10
C THR A 122 -38.69 5.51 -7.18
N THR A 123 -38.24 6.73 -6.87
CA THR A 123 -37.60 7.63 -7.83
C THR A 123 -36.30 7.01 -8.36
N ASP A 124 -36.15 6.98 -9.68
CA ASP A 124 -34.93 6.46 -10.30
C ASP A 124 -33.76 7.46 -10.14
N PRO A 125 -32.50 7.01 -10.01
CA PRO A 125 -31.34 7.91 -10.00
C PRO A 125 -31.31 8.91 -11.15
N SER A 126 -31.83 8.54 -12.33
CA SER A 126 -31.84 9.40 -13.51
C SER A 126 -32.87 10.54 -13.49
N GLU A 127 -33.81 10.55 -12.54
CA GLU A 127 -34.93 11.50 -12.49
C GLU A 127 -34.66 12.74 -11.61
N VAL A 128 -33.41 12.98 -11.23
CA VAL A 128 -33.02 14.04 -10.29
C VAL A 128 -33.37 15.47 -10.78
N ASP A 129 -33.35 15.72 -12.10
CA ASP A 129 -33.67 17.03 -12.71
C ASP A 129 -35.14 17.46 -12.56
N GLY A 130 -36.01 16.48 -12.27
CA GLY A 130 -37.40 16.71 -11.93
C GLY A 130 -37.60 17.23 -10.50
N LEU A 131 -36.66 16.93 -9.60
CA LEU A 131 -36.77 17.19 -8.17
C LEU A 131 -36.20 18.55 -7.75
N LEU A 132 -35.09 18.96 -8.35
CA LEU A 132 -34.43 20.23 -8.07
C LEU A 132 -33.85 20.85 -9.35
N SER A 133 -33.55 22.15 -9.28
CA SER A 133 -33.00 22.89 -10.42
C SER A 133 -31.92 23.88 -9.99
N GLN A 134 -30.94 24.07 -10.86
CA GLN A 134 -29.82 25.00 -10.69
C GLN A 134 -30.22 26.47 -10.90
N THR A 135 -31.41 26.72 -11.45
CA THR A 135 -31.94 28.06 -11.73
C THR A 135 -33.39 28.16 -11.28
N GLN A 136 -33.80 29.34 -10.80
CA GLN A 136 -35.16 29.55 -10.33
C GLN A 136 -36.21 29.34 -11.45
N ARG A 137 -37.06 28.31 -11.29
CA ARG A 137 -38.26 28.07 -12.09
C ARG A 137 -39.46 28.85 -11.50
N LYS A 138 -40.53 29.01 -12.29
CA LYS A 138 -41.73 29.82 -11.91
C LYS A 138 -42.36 29.40 -10.58
N ASN A 139 -42.27 28.12 -10.22
CA ASN A 139 -42.90 27.54 -9.02
C ASN A 139 -41.89 27.02 -7.99
N SER A 140 -40.58 27.21 -8.19
CA SER A 140 -39.55 26.72 -7.27
C SER A 140 -39.15 27.78 -6.26
N VAL A 141 -38.77 27.35 -5.06
CA VAL A 141 -38.22 28.20 -3.99
C VAL A 141 -36.71 27.97 -3.84
N PRO A 142 -35.91 29.02 -3.62
CA PRO A 142 -34.48 28.88 -3.39
C PRO A 142 -34.22 28.35 -1.98
N LEU A 143 -33.49 27.24 -1.87
CA LEU A 143 -32.94 26.75 -0.59
C LEU A 143 -31.44 27.09 -0.47
N LEU A 144 -30.74 27.13 -1.60
CA LEU A 144 -29.34 27.56 -1.73
C LEU A 144 -29.21 28.39 -3.01
N ALA A 145 -28.96 29.68 -2.92
CA ALA A 145 -28.95 30.59 -4.07
C ALA A 145 -27.83 31.63 -3.95
N LYS A 146 -28.08 32.86 -4.44
CA LYS A 146 -27.05 33.90 -4.57
C LYS A 146 -26.47 34.37 -3.24
N GLY A 147 -27.24 34.30 -2.14
CA GLY A 147 -26.77 34.67 -0.81
C GLY A 147 -25.73 33.69 -0.28
N SER A 148 -25.86 32.42 -0.66
CA SER A 148 -24.95 31.35 -0.26
C SER A 148 -23.86 30.99 -1.26
N LEU A 149 -24.01 31.19 -2.57
CA LEU A 149 -23.01 30.75 -3.57
C LEU A 149 -22.51 31.86 -4.49
N GLY A 150 -23.13 33.05 -4.43
CA GLY A 150 -22.95 34.08 -5.45
C GLY A 150 -23.93 33.94 -6.61
N ALA A 151 -24.08 35.01 -7.38
CA ALA A 151 -25.04 35.05 -8.48
C ALA A 151 -24.60 34.11 -9.63
N ASN A 152 -25.55 33.34 -10.16
CA ASN A 152 -25.36 32.41 -11.29
C ASN A 152 -24.40 31.24 -11.06
N ASP A 153 -24.08 30.87 -9.81
CA ASP A 153 -23.35 29.63 -9.53
C ASP A 153 -24.19 28.41 -10.01
N PRO A 154 -23.62 27.47 -10.78
CA PRO A 154 -24.37 26.31 -11.28
C PRO A 154 -24.79 25.32 -10.18
N ARG A 155 -24.27 25.46 -8.96
CA ARG A 155 -24.57 24.57 -7.81
C ARG A 155 -25.71 25.11 -6.94
N GLN A 156 -26.48 26.08 -7.42
CA GLN A 156 -27.68 26.54 -6.71
C GLN A 156 -28.74 25.43 -6.61
N VAL A 157 -29.58 25.52 -5.57
CA VAL A 157 -30.64 24.56 -5.27
C VAL A 157 -31.98 25.29 -5.16
N HIS A 158 -32.83 25.05 -6.15
CA HIS A 158 -34.22 25.49 -6.18
C HIS A 158 -35.14 24.28 -6.24
N VAL A 159 -36.11 24.20 -5.32
CA VAL A 159 -37.00 23.03 -5.14
C VAL A 159 -38.46 23.46 -5.25
N GLU A 160 -39.31 22.62 -5.84
CA GLU A 160 -40.75 22.88 -5.87
C GLU A 160 -41.39 22.54 -4.51
N PRO A 161 -42.06 23.49 -3.84
CA PRO A 161 -42.61 23.25 -2.51
C PRO A 161 -43.90 22.43 -2.58
N SER A 162 -44.04 21.46 -1.68
CA SER A 162 -45.23 20.63 -1.51
C SER A 162 -46.31 21.41 -0.76
N ILE A 163 -47.52 21.50 -1.33
CA ILE A 163 -48.65 22.25 -0.76
C ILE A 163 -49.29 21.47 0.41
N LEU A 164 -49.51 22.16 1.53
CA LEU A 164 -50.14 21.67 2.75
C LEU A 164 -51.59 22.15 2.88
N ASN A 165 -52.39 21.42 3.66
CA ASN A 165 -53.73 21.83 4.16
C ASN A 165 -54.60 22.59 3.15
N ARG A 166 -55.06 21.92 2.08
CA ARG A 166 -55.95 22.50 1.04
C ARG A 166 -55.45 23.82 0.41
N GLY A 167 -54.16 24.16 0.52
CA GLY A 167 -53.57 25.37 -0.08
C GLY A 167 -53.14 26.45 0.91
N GLU A 168 -53.29 26.25 2.22
CA GLU A 168 -53.01 27.28 3.26
C GLU A 168 -51.51 27.46 3.59
N GLY A 169 -50.63 26.64 3.01
CA GLY A 169 -49.18 26.78 3.12
C GLY A 169 -48.45 25.74 2.28
N ALA A 170 -47.13 25.82 2.22
CA ALA A 170 -46.28 24.86 1.54
C ALA A 170 -44.94 24.71 2.24
N LEU A 171 -44.24 23.61 1.95
CA LEU A 171 -42.92 23.33 2.49
C LEU A 171 -41.96 22.73 1.46
N ALA A 172 -40.67 22.92 1.66
CA ALA A 172 -39.61 22.28 0.89
C ALA A 172 -38.39 22.03 1.79
N TRP A 173 -37.57 21.04 1.46
CA TRP A 173 -36.33 20.76 2.18
C TRP A 173 -35.29 20.09 1.29
N TRP A 174 -34.01 20.27 1.64
CA TRP A 174 -32.86 19.70 0.95
C TRP A 174 -31.74 19.41 1.96
N VAL A 175 -30.98 18.34 1.70
CA VAL A 175 -29.88 17.88 2.55
C VAL A 175 -28.56 17.89 1.79
N SER A 176 -27.51 18.40 2.42
CA SER A 176 -26.11 18.34 1.98
C SER A 176 -25.30 17.49 2.94
N GLY A 177 -24.45 16.61 2.42
CA GLY A 177 -23.42 15.93 3.21
C GLY A 177 -22.30 16.90 3.58
N GLU A 178 -21.84 16.89 4.82
CA GLU A 178 -20.71 17.71 5.26
C GLU A 178 -19.37 16.97 5.13
N ASN A 179 -19.35 15.64 5.26
CA ASN A 179 -18.13 14.85 5.09
C ASN A 179 -17.62 14.81 3.63
N GLN A 180 -18.39 15.28 2.65
CA GLN A 180 -17.92 15.51 1.27
C GLN A 180 -17.12 16.81 1.10
N LYS A 181 -16.98 17.61 2.15
CA LYS A 181 -16.31 18.92 2.15
C LYS A 181 -15.03 18.83 2.97
N ALA A 182 -14.05 19.68 2.69
CA ALA A 182 -12.86 19.76 3.52
C ALA A 182 -13.21 20.37 4.88
N HIS A 183 -12.79 19.73 5.97
CA HIS A 183 -12.93 20.28 7.32
C HIS A 183 -11.87 21.37 7.55
N LEU A 184 -12.24 22.46 8.23
CA LEU A 184 -11.28 23.48 8.59
C LEU A 184 -10.28 22.96 9.62
N PRO A 185 -9.00 23.35 9.48
CA PRO A 185 -7.93 22.72 10.23
C PRO A 185 -7.82 23.24 11.67
N ASN A 186 -7.57 22.33 12.62
CA ASN A 186 -6.74 22.63 13.78
C ASN A 186 -5.31 22.19 13.44
N ILE A 187 -4.41 23.15 13.22
CA ILE A 187 -3.02 22.86 12.87
C ILE A 187 -2.26 22.53 14.16
N HIS A 188 -1.57 21.40 14.17
CA HIS A 188 -0.74 20.99 15.30
C HIS A 188 0.72 20.88 14.87
N GLU A 189 1.62 21.40 15.71
CA GLU A 189 3.06 21.23 15.57
C GLU A 189 3.63 20.30 16.67
N PRO A 190 4.67 19.50 16.37
CA PRO A 190 5.37 18.72 17.38
C PRO A 190 5.91 19.58 18.53
N GLU A 191 5.78 19.10 19.77
CA GLU A 191 6.16 19.86 20.97
C GLU A 191 7.67 20.08 21.09
N GLN A 192 8.48 19.02 20.90
CA GLN A 192 9.93 19.07 21.05
C GLN A 192 10.67 19.15 19.69
N GLY A 193 9.98 18.81 18.60
CA GLY A 193 10.53 18.81 17.25
C GLY A 193 11.58 17.72 17.02
N THR A 194 11.50 16.60 17.75
CA THR A 194 12.49 15.51 17.61
C THR A 194 12.25 14.68 16.34
N PRO A 195 13.25 13.94 15.84
CA PRO A 195 13.04 13.00 14.74
C PRO A 195 11.93 11.97 14.99
N ALA A 196 11.74 11.56 16.25
CA ALA A 196 10.70 10.62 16.63
C ALA A 196 9.30 11.23 16.49
N GLU A 197 9.09 12.45 16.98
CA GLU A 197 7.80 13.14 16.85
C GLU A 197 7.46 13.46 15.38
N TRP A 198 8.43 13.94 14.61
CA TRP A 198 8.23 14.18 13.17
C TRP A 198 7.94 12.88 12.41
N SER A 199 8.50 11.74 12.82
CA SER A 199 8.16 10.44 12.22
C SER A 199 6.70 10.04 12.47
N VAL A 200 6.10 10.46 13.58
CA VAL A 200 4.66 10.29 13.85
C VAL A 200 3.86 11.26 12.98
N MET A 201 4.25 12.54 12.94
CA MET A 201 3.54 13.57 12.16
C MET A 201 3.41 13.20 10.67
N MET A 202 4.49 12.68 10.07
CA MET A 202 4.52 12.21 8.67
C MET A 202 3.54 11.06 8.35
N ARG A 203 2.92 10.45 9.37
CA ARG A 203 1.99 9.33 9.24
C ARG A 203 0.55 9.67 9.61
N THR A 204 0.32 10.77 10.31
CA THR A 204 -0.99 11.06 10.94
C THR A 204 -1.52 12.46 10.64
N HIS A 205 -0.73 13.31 9.99
CA HIS A 205 -1.16 14.65 9.62
C HIS A 205 -2.12 14.63 8.42
N ALA A 206 -3.42 14.63 8.68
CA ALA A 206 -4.48 14.65 7.66
C ALA A 206 -5.18 16.02 7.52
N THR A 207 -4.58 17.07 8.07
CA THR A 207 -5.19 18.39 8.21
C THR A 207 -5.28 19.11 6.87
N ALA A 208 -6.48 19.51 6.45
CA ALA A 208 -6.70 20.11 5.13
C ALA A 208 -6.02 21.48 4.99
N ASP A 209 -5.44 21.75 3.81
CA ASP A 209 -4.79 23.02 3.50
C ASP A 209 -5.83 24.16 3.32
N PRO A 210 -5.81 25.20 4.18
CA PRO A 210 -6.77 26.30 4.10
C PRO A 210 -6.56 27.23 2.89
N GLU A 211 -5.38 27.25 2.24
CA GLU A 211 -5.13 28.09 1.05
C GLU A 211 -6.04 27.67 -0.11
N SER A 212 -6.22 26.36 -0.32
CA SER A 212 -7.11 25.83 -1.37
C SER A 212 -8.58 26.24 -1.20
N LEU A 213 -8.93 26.72 0.00
CA LEU A 213 -10.26 27.15 0.40
C LEU A 213 -10.40 28.68 0.44
N GLY A 214 -9.33 29.43 0.12
CA GLY A 214 -9.28 30.90 0.21
C GLY A 214 -9.18 31.44 1.63
N LEU A 215 -8.54 30.67 2.52
CA LEU A 215 -8.35 30.97 3.94
C LEU A 215 -6.86 30.94 4.32
N GLU A 216 -5.98 31.35 3.41
CA GLU A 216 -4.52 31.34 3.57
C GLU A 216 -4.03 32.07 4.84
N GLN A 217 -4.81 33.02 5.36
CA GLN A 217 -4.51 33.72 6.62
C GLN A 217 -4.45 32.79 7.85
N LEU A 218 -5.06 31.60 7.77
CA LEU A 218 -4.97 30.57 8.80
C LEU A 218 -3.58 29.94 8.89
N LEU A 219 -2.77 30.02 7.83
CA LEU A 219 -1.39 29.53 7.85
C LEU A 219 -0.51 30.45 8.72
N ASP A 220 -0.76 31.76 8.70
CA ASP A 220 -0.02 32.75 9.51
C ASP A 220 -0.51 32.81 10.97
N ASN A 221 -1.78 32.48 11.22
CA ASN A 221 -2.39 32.51 12.56
C ASN A 221 -3.31 31.29 12.79
N PRO A 222 -2.73 30.12 13.09
CA PRO A 222 -3.49 28.90 13.30
C PRO A 222 -4.54 28.99 14.43
N GLU A 223 -4.24 29.72 15.51
CA GLU A 223 -5.17 29.92 16.65
C GLU A 223 -6.46 30.66 16.27
N ALA A 224 -6.52 31.28 15.09
CA ALA A 224 -7.75 31.87 14.58
C ALA A 224 -8.76 30.81 14.14
N ALA A 225 -8.32 29.60 13.78
CA ALA A 225 -9.19 28.49 13.39
C ALA A 225 -10.13 28.06 14.52
N ASP A 226 -9.63 28.01 15.77
CA ASP A 226 -10.41 27.70 16.97
C ASP A 226 -11.59 28.67 17.20
N LYS A 227 -11.51 29.88 16.61
CA LYS A 227 -12.54 30.91 16.73
C LYS A 227 -13.61 30.80 15.64
N VAL A 228 -13.42 29.91 14.65
CA VAL A 228 -14.37 29.68 13.55
C VAL A 228 -15.39 28.62 13.94
N ILE A 229 -16.39 29.05 14.70
CA ILE A 229 -17.51 28.18 15.12
C ILE A 229 -18.55 27.94 14.01
N SER A 230 -18.48 28.66 12.89
CA SER A 230 -19.40 28.53 11.77
C SER A 230 -18.81 29.04 10.45
N ARG A 231 -19.36 28.57 9.32
CA ARG A 231 -19.04 29.11 7.98
C ARG A 231 -19.27 30.62 7.86
N ALA A 232 -20.24 31.18 8.56
CA ALA A 232 -20.49 32.63 8.51
C ALA A 232 -19.37 33.42 9.18
N SER A 233 -18.81 32.90 10.29
CA SER A 233 -17.68 33.52 10.99
C SER A 233 -16.35 33.37 10.26
N SER A 234 -16.17 32.37 9.38
CA SER A 234 -14.91 32.25 8.62
C SER A 234 -14.70 33.42 7.65
N HIS A 235 -15.76 34.18 7.32
CA HIS A 235 -15.62 35.42 6.54
C HIS A 235 -14.68 36.44 7.19
N PHE A 236 -14.55 36.44 8.53
CA PHE A 236 -13.62 37.32 9.23
C PHE A 236 -12.14 36.96 9.03
N LEU A 237 -11.86 35.76 8.50
CA LEU A 237 -10.52 35.23 8.25
C LEU A 237 -10.16 35.18 6.76
N ALA A 238 -11.04 35.64 5.88
CA ALA A 238 -10.71 35.78 4.47
C ALA A 238 -10.02 37.11 4.22
N GLY A 239 -8.93 37.08 3.44
CA GLY A 239 -8.22 38.29 3.07
C GLY A 239 -9.05 39.27 2.25
N GLU A 240 -8.78 40.56 2.40
CA GLU A 240 -9.44 41.66 1.65
C GLU A 240 -9.35 41.48 0.13
N ASN A 241 -8.37 40.70 -0.35
CA ASN A 241 -8.11 40.39 -1.76
C ASN A 241 -8.58 38.97 -2.19
N SER A 242 -9.28 38.22 -1.35
CA SER A 242 -9.75 36.88 -1.73
C SER A 242 -10.82 36.96 -2.83
N ASN A 243 -10.57 36.30 -3.96
CA ASN A 243 -11.50 36.26 -5.11
C ASN A 243 -12.76 35.42 -4.84
N LYS A 244 -12.78 34.64 -3.73
CA LYS A 244 -13.91 33.85 -3.28
C LYS A 244 -14.25 34.26 -1.85
N LYS A 245 -15.43 34.81 -1.63
CA LYS A 245 -15.90 35.06 -0.26
C LYS A 245 -16.24 33.71 0.39
N PRO A 246 -15.83 33.40 1.63
CA PRO A 246 -16.11 32.12 2.29
C PRO A 246 -17.57 31.65 2.34
N PRO A 247 -18.59 32.55 2.34
CA PRO A 247 -19.96 32.10 2.16
C PRO A 247 -20.16 31.33 0.84
N GLN A 248 -19.50 31.74 -0.25
CA GLN A 248 -19.63 31.22 -1.62
C GLN A 248 -19.00 29.83 -1.83
N THR A 249 -18.36 29.25 -0.81
CA THR A 249 -17.68 27.95 -0.84
C THR A 249 -18.43 26.90 -0.02
N PHE A 250 -19.77 27.00 0.04
CA PHE A 250 -20.64 26.09 0.80
C PHE A 250 -20.41 24.59 0.50
N HIS A 251 -20.06 24.24 -0.74
CA HIS A 251 -19.80 22.86 -1.17
C HIS A 251 -18.32 22.43 -1.06
N ASP A 252 -17.44 23.34 -0.63
CA ASP A 252 -15.99 23.13 -0.67
C ASP A 252 -15.43 22.87 0.73
N PHE A 253 -15.89 23.60 1.75
CA PHE A 253 -15.43 23.41 3.14
C PHE A 253 -16.57 23.39 4.19
N THR A 254 -16.24 22.84 5.35
CA THR A 254 -17.11 22.81 6.53
C THR A 254 -16.34 23.05 7.83
N THR A 255 -17.05 23.48 8.86
CA THR A 255 -16.56 23.62 10.24
C THR A 255 -17.09 22.48 11.13
N SER A 256 -17.87 21.56 10.57
CA SER A 256 -18.55 20.50 11.30
C SER A 256 -18.54 19.24 10.45
N SER A 257 -17.45 18.49 10.55
CA SER A 257 -17.28 17.18 9.91
C SER A 257 -16.84 16.17 10.95
N GLU A 258 -17.80 15.46 11.52
CA GLU A 258 -17.53 14.35 12.43
C GLU A 258 -18.09 13.05 11.86
N GLY A 259 -17.50 11.94 12.30
CA GLY A 259 -17.76 10.62 11.76
C GLY A 259 -17.62 9.48 12.76
N LEU A 260 -18.24 8.35 12.43
CA LEU A 260 -18.18 7.13 13.21
C LEU A 260 -17.29 6.08 12.52
N LEU A 261 -16.52 5.32 13.29
CA LEU A 261 -15.71 4.18 12.82
C LEU A 261 -16.54 2.94 12.49
N THR A 262 -17.57 3.12 11.67
CA THR A 262 -18.47 2.04 11.23
C THR A 262 -17.94 1.33 9.99
N ASN A 263 -18.22 0.04 9.90
CA ASN A 263 -17.99 -0.77 8.71
C ASN A 263 -19.13 -0.52 7.73
N VAL A 264 -18.86 0.25 6.69
CA VAL A 264 -19.87 0.61 5.69
C VAL A 264 -20.23 -0.57 4.81
N ALA A 265 -19.31 -1.51 4.55
CA ALA A 265 -19.53 -2.62 3.63
C ALA A 265 -20.52 -3.66 4.18
N THR A 266 -20.36 -4.05 5.45
CA THR A 266 -21.16 -5.12 6.07
C THR A 266 -21.80 -4.73 7.42
N GLY A 267 -21.61 -3.50 7.89
CA GLY A 267 -22.31 -2.95 9.07
C GLY A 267 -21.58 -3.22 10.39
N GLY A 268 -22.00 -2.53 11.47
CA GLY A 268 -21.36 -2.60 12.78
C GLY A 268 -20.09 -1.74 12.90
N TRP A 269 -19.36 -1.88 14.00
CA TRP A 269 -18.08 -1.20 14.20
C TRP A 269 -16.93 -1.86 13.43
N ARG A 270 -15.92 -1.06 13.05
CA ARG A 270 -14.61 -1.54 12.64
C ARG A 270 -13.81 -2.03 13.86
N LYS A 271 -12.88 -2.94 13.62
CA LYS A 271 -12.00 -3.57 14.62
C LYS A 271 -10.66 -2.86 14.70
N ASP A 272 -10.13 -2.71 15.90
CA ASP A 272 -8.86 -2.03 16.15
C ASP A 272 -7.68 -3.00 16.00
N LEU A 273 -6.84 -2.76 15.00
CA LEU A 273 -5.68 -3.60 14.75
C LEU A 273 -4.56 -3.38 15.78
N SER A 274 -4.39 -2.17 16.31
CA SER A 274 -3.39 -1.84 17.33
C SER A 274 -3.65 -2.66 18.60
N LEU A 275 -4.86 -2.56 19.16
CA LEU A 275 -5.24 -3.35 20.35
C LEU A 275 -5.19 -4.85 20.07
N PHE A 276 -5.63 -5.29 18.89
CA PHE A 276 -5.59 -6.70 18.51
C PHE A 276 -4.16 -7.27 18.49
N THR A 277 -3.17 -6.51 17.99
CA THR A 277 -1.77 -6.95 18.00
C THR A 277 -1.10 -6.78 19.36
N GLU A 278 -1.37 -5.68 20.06
CA GLU A 278 -0.77 -5.34 21.36
C GLU A 278 -1.23 -6.31 22.46
N LYS A 279 -2.52 -6.71 22.42
CA LYS A 279 -3.13 -7.64 23.38
C LYS A 279 -3.21 -9.07 22.87
N TRP A 280 -2.51 -9.40 21.80
CA TRP A 280 -2.59 -10.71 21.13
C TRP A 280 -2.52 -11.91 22.08
N ASP A 281 -1.66 -11.85 23.10
CA ASP A 281 -1.45 -12.97 24.03
C ASP A 281 -2.60 -13.15 25.03
N SER A 282 -3.34 -12.09 25.36
CA SER A 282 -4.53 -12.16 26.22
C SER A 282 -5.82 -12.52 25.48
N LEU A 283 -5.83 -12.43 24.14
CA LEU A 283 -6.99 -12.81 23.33
C LEU A 283 -7.39 -14.29 23.52
N PRO A 284 -8.68 -14.64 23.34
CA PRO A 284 -9.12 -16.02 23.25
C PRO A 284 -8.27 -16.85 22.28
N ARG A 285 -8.13 -18.14 22.56
CA ARG A 285 -7.34 -19.05 21.71
C ARG A 285 -8.07 -19.33 20.39
N ASP A 286 -9.35 -19.56 20.46
CA ASP A 286 -10.26 -19.95 19.40
C ASP A 286 -11.36 -18.89 19.24
N THR A 287 -12.06 -18.93 18.11
CA THR A 287 -13.26 -18.11 17.85
C THR A 287 -13.05 -16.59 17.65
N LEU A 288 -11.87 -16.16 17.19
CA LEU A 288 -11.59 -14.74 16.94
C LEU A 288 -12.29 -14.23 15.66
N PRO A 289 -13.15 -13.18 15.73
CA PRO A 289 -13.93 -12.68 14.60
C PRO A 289 -13.12 -11.79 13.63
N VAL A 290 -12.31 -12.41 12.76
CA VAL A 290 -11.34 -11.69 11.92
C VAL A 290 -11.94 -11.04 10.67
N PHE A 291 -13.05 -11.55 10.10
CA PHE A 291 -13.63 -10.99 8.88
C PHE A 291 -15.16 -11.12 8.81
N ARG A 292 -15.88 -10.00 8.67
CA ARG A 292 -17.35 -9.94 8.58
C ARG A 292 -17.80 -10.07 7.12
N LEU A 293 -18.42 -11.21 6.78
CA LEU A 293 -18.89 -11.54 5.42
C LEU A 293 -20.17 -10.79 5.06
N SER A 294 -21.09 -10.75 6.00
CA SER A 294 -22.39 -10.10 5.87
C SER A 294 -22.78 -9.54 7.24
N PRO A 295 -23.79 -8.67 7.33
CA PRO A 295 -24.21 -8.12 8.60
C PRO A 295 -24.46 -9.16 9.70
N ASP A 296 -24.88 -10.36 9.31
CA ASP A 296 -25.25 -11.48 10.18
C ASP A 296 -24.18 -12.58 10.30
N ARG A 297 -23.05 -12.49 9.58
CA ARG A 297 -22.06 -13.58 9.54
C ARG A 297 -20.62 -13.11 9.53
N THR A 298 -19.83 -13.74 10.39
CA THR A 298 -18.40 -13.48 10.56
C THR A 298 -17.60 -14.78 10.47
N ILE A 299 -16.42 -14.73 9.84
CA ILE A 299 -15.44 -15.81 9.87
C ILE A 299 -14.66 -15.74 11.18
N LEU A 300 -14.54 -16.91 11.82
CA LEU A 300 -13.80 -17.09 13.05
C LEU A 300 -12.45 -17.78 12.79
N MET A 301 -11.41 -17.28 13.45
CA MET A 301 -10.05 -17.78 13.42
C MET A 301 -9.65 -18.41 14.76
N ASP A 302 -8.76 -19.41 14.70
CA ASP A 302 -8.02 -19.90 15.86
C ASP A 302 -6.56 -19.39 15.81
N ARG A 303 -6.01 -18.98 16.95
CA ARG A 303 -4.62 -18.52 17.04
C ARG A 303 -3.64 -19.68 16.79
N PRO A 304 -2.64 -19.52 15.90
CA PRO A 304 -1.59 -20.51 15.75
C PRO A 304 -0.72 -20.59 17.00
N MET A 305 -0.22 -21.78 17.33
CA MET A 305 0.64 -22.06 18.50
C MET A 305 1.72 -23.06 18.12
N ALA A 306 2.82 -23.16 18.87
CA ALA A 306 3.88 -24.14 18.62
C ALA A 306 3.38 -25.59 18.48
N ARG A 307 2.39 -25.99 19.28
CA ARG A 307 1.75 -27.31 19.25
C ARG A 307 0.66 -27.47 18.18
N SER A 308 0.20 -26.37 17.60
CA SER A 308 -0.86 -26.32 16.58
C SER A 308 -0.57 -25.17 15.61
N PRO A 309 0.47 -25.30 14.77
CA PRO A 309 0.93 -24.20 13.91
C PRO A 309 -0.11 -23.91 12.82
N GLN A 310 -0.72 -24.94 12.25
CA GLN A 310 -1.75 -24.79 11.22
C GLN A 310 -3.15 -24.67 11.86
N ALA A 311 -3.38 -23.61 12.61
CA ALA A 311 -4.67 -23.34 13.23
C ALA A 311 -5.73 -22.89 12.18
N LYS A 312 -7.01 -23.12 12.46
CA LYS A 312 -8.11 -22.84 11.54
C LYS A 312 -8.14 -21.36 11.15
N SER A 313 -8.18 -21.10 9.84
CA SER A 313 -8.23 -19.74 9.26
C SER A 313 -7.17 -18.78 9.82
N SER A 314 -6.01 -19.32 10.24
CA SER A 314 -4.90 -18.53 10.80
C SER A 314 -4.07 -17.80 9.74
N ILE A 315 -4.13 -18.25 8.48
CA ILE A 315 -3.61 -17.53 7.32
C ILE A 315 -4.40 -16.23 7.19
N PHE A 316 -3.71 -15.15 6.80
CA PHE A 316 -4.33 -13.83 6.68
C PHE A 316 -5.57 -13.83 5.78
N PHE A 317 -5.53 -14.58 4.68
CA PHE A 317 -6.68 -14.89 3.84
C PHE A 317 -7.48 -16.06 4.42
N PRO A 318 -8.67 -15.83 5.02
CA PRO A 318 -9.40 -16.86 5.76
C PRO A 318 -9.94 -18.00 4.89
N TRP A 319 -10.00 -17.80 3.57
CA TRP A 319 -10.40 -18.79 2.56
C TRP A 319 -9.23 -19.60 2.00
N ALA A 320 -7.99 -19.33 2.45
CA ALA A 320 -6.79 -20.04 2.03
C ALA A 320 -6.36 -21.06 3.09
N ASP A 321 -5.74 -22.15 2.64
CA ASP A 321 -5.24 -23.23 3.48
C ASP A 321 -3.73 -23.46 3.30
N TYR A 322 -3.12 -24.06 4.32
CA TYR A 322 -1.76 -24.55 4.26
C TYR A 322 -1.62 -25.71 3.27
N ARG A 323 -0.52 -25.69 2.54
CA ARG A 323 -0.23 -26.59 1.43
C ARG A 323 -0.11 -28.06 1.85
N ALA A 324 0.74 -28.36 2.83
CA ALA A 324 0.93 -29.71 3.39
C ALA A 324 0.57 -29.75 4.88
N GLY A 325 0.27 -30.94 5.41
CA GLY A 325 -0.08 -31.11 6.83
C GLY A 325 1.13 -30.99 7.78
N THR A 326 0.84 -30.89 9.07
CA THR A 326 1.82 -30.62 10.15
C THR A 326 2.93 -31.67 10.33
N GLY A 327 2.78 -32.87 9.76
CA GLY A 327 3.81 -33.91 9.75
C GLY A 327 4.87 -33.76 8.65
N SER A 328 4.67 -32.85 7.70
CA SER A 328 5.61 -32.60 6.60
C SER A 328 6.74 -31.67 7.06
N ALA A 329 7.82 -31.57 6.29
CA ALA A 329 8.84 -30.54 6.54
C ALA A 329 8.22 -29.12 6.42
N PRO A 330 8.62 -28.15 7.27
CA PRO A 330 8.07 -26.79 7.24
C PRO A 330 8.05 -26.14 5.85
N ILE A 331 9.09 -26.34 5.02
CA ILE A 331 9.19 -25.83 3.63
C ILE A 331 8.07 -26.28 2.68
N TYR A 332 7.28 -27.29 3.06
CA TYR A 332 6.13 -27.73 2.27
C TYR A 332 4.79 -27.27 2.84
N GLN A 333 4.79 -26.61 3.99
CA GLN A 333 3.59 -26.27 4.75
C GLN A 333 3.05 -24.86 4.50
N HIS A 334 3.66 -24.03 3.65
CA HIS A 334 3.29 -22.62 3.47
C HIS A 334 1.82 -22.38 3.09
N GLY A 335 1.33 -21.19 3.42
CA GLY A 335 0.05 -20.66 2.94
C GLY A 335 0.23 -19.74 1.72
N ALA A 336 -0.88 -19.30 1.14
CA ALA A 336 -0.87 -18.30 0.07
C ALA A 336 -0.43 -16.90 0.56
N ALA A 337 -0.56 -16.64 1.86
CA ALA A 337 -0.11 -15.44 2.56
C ALA A 337 0.42 -15.82 3.95
N ALA A 338 1.09 -14.88 4.59
CA ALA A 338 1.50 -14.95 6.00
C ALA A 338 0.28 -15.04 6.94
N SER A 339 0.51 -15.39 8.20
CA SER A 339 -0.56 -15.52 9.21
C SER A 339 -0.84 -14.19 9.93
N TRP A 340 -1.99 -14.12 10.62
CA TRP A 340 -2.28 -13.03 11.56
C TRP A 340 -1.24 -12.91 12.69
N HIS A 341 -0.62 -14.02 13.09
CA HIS A 341 0.48 -13.99 14.07
C HIS A 341 1.75 -13.34 13.51
N HIS A 342 2.05 -13.56 12.23
CA HIS A 342 3.17 -12.90 11.55
C HIS A 342 2.95 -11.38 11.44
N LEU A 343 1.72 -10.95 11.13
CA LEU A 343 1.33 -9.54 11.16
C LEU A 343 1.56 -8.94 12.55
N LYS A 344 1.10 -9.63 13.59
CA LYS A 344 1.29 -9.22 14.98
C LYS A 344 2.76 -9.04 15.32
N GLU A 345 3.61 -10.04 15.04
CA GLU A 345 5.04 -9.92 15.33
C GLU A 345 5.69 -8.75 14.58
N TRP A 346 5.26 -8.48 13.35
CA TRP A 346 5.75 -7.33 12.58
C TRP A 346 5.28 -6.00 13.19
N ALA A 347 4.00 -5.87 13.52
CA ALA A 347 3.42 -4.63 14.05
C ALA A 347 4.02 -4.26 15.44
N THR A 348 4.28 -5.27 16.28
CA THR A 348 4.86 -5.08 17.62
C THR A 348 6.39 -5.17 17.64
N PHE A 349 7.06 -5.19 16.48
CA PHE A 349 8.52 -5.40 16.38
C PHE A 349 9.31 -4.36 17.18
N TYR A 350 8.80 -3.14 17.31
CA TYR A 350 9.43 -2.07 18.08
C TYR A 350 9.72 -2.44 19.53
N LYS A 351 8.92 -3.35 20.14
CA LYS A 351 9.10 -3.82 21.52
C LYS A 351 10.35 -4.69 21.70
N ASP A 352 10.80 -5.34 20.63
CA ASP A 352 11.96 -6.23 20.63
C ASP A 352 13.27 -5.49 20.33
N VAL A 353 13.18 -4.20 20.02
CA VAL A 353 14.29 -3.39 19.54
C VAL A 353 14.75 -2.38 20.58
N ARG A 354 16.06 -2.16 20.67
CA ARG A 354 16.65 -1.03 21.41
C ARG A 354 17.40 -0.14 20.43
N SER A 355 17.06 1.15 20.39
CA SER A 355 17.79 2.13 19.59
C SER A 355 19.02 2.66 20.33
N ALA A 356 20.07 2.99 19.58
CA ALA A 356 21.21 3.75 20.09
C ALA A 356 20.89 5.27 20.15
N THR A 357 21.76 6.05 20.77
CA THR A 357 21.65 7.52 20.82
C THR A 357 21.59 8.17 19.42
N SER A 358 22.14 7.50 18.40
CA SER A 358 22.08 7.94 17.00
C SER A 358 20.69 7.80 16.34
N GLY A 359 19.71 7.22 17.04
CA GLY A 359 18.38 6.93 16.51
C GLY A 359 18.30 5.67 15.64
N VAL A 360 19.40 4.94 15.49
CA VAL A 360 19.45 3.71 14.67
C VAL A 360 19.56 2.48 15.56
N ALA A 361 18.63 1.55 15.38
CA ALA A 361 18.64 0.27 16.06
C ALA A 361 19.48 -0.79 15.33
N THR A 362 19.92 -1.84 16.04
CA THR A 362 20.58 -3.01 15.43
C THR A 362 19.94 -4.31 15.92
N VAL A 363 19.58 -5.19 14.98
CA VAL A 363 18.96 -6.50 15.24
C VAL A 363 19.83 -7.64 14.73
N SER A 364 19.60 -8.85 15.21
CA SER A 364 20.36 -10.04 14.77
C SER A 364 19.58 -10.83 13.73
N SER A 365 20.28 -11.34 12.71
CA SER A 365 19.67 -12.18 11.68
C SER A 365 19.12 -13.49 12.26
N GLN A 366 17.93 -13.89 11.84
CA GLN A 366 17.22 -15.09 12.29
C GLN A 366 17.08 -16.13 11.17
N ALA A 367 17.58 -17.34 11.42
CA ALA A 367 17.44 -18.49 10.52
C ALA A 367 16.40 -19.47 11.10
N SER A 368 15.88 -20.38 10.27
CA SER A 368 14.99 -21.45 10.74
C SER A 368 15.37 -22.80 10.15
N ASP A 369 15.11 -23.88 10.88
CA ASP A 369 15.17 -25.23 10.34
C ASP A 369 13.94 -25.48 9.47
N ILE A 370 14.17 -25.82 8.21
CA ILE A 370 13.15 -26.00 7.19
C ILE A 370 12.74 -27.46 6.97
N ALA A 371 13.46 -28.39 7.60
CA ALA A 371 13.30 -29.84 7.43
C ALA A 371 12.61 -30.50 8.65
N ASN A 372 12.74 -29.89 9.83
CA ASN A 372 12.17 -30.42 11.06
C ASN A 372 10.75 -29.92 11.31
N ALA A 373 9.75 -30.81 11.32
CA ALA A 373 8.36 -30.41 11.57
C ALA A 373 8.14 -29.69 12.92
N ALA A 374 9.03 -29.87 13.92
CA ALA A 374 8.93 -29.18 15.21
C ALA A 374 9.14 -27.65 15.11
N THR A 375 9.78 -27.15 14.06
CA THR A 375 10.04 -25.71 13.85
C THR A 375 8.97 -25.04 12.97
N SER A 376 7.90 -25.77 12.60
CA SER A 376 6.84 -25.25 11.71
C SER A 376 6.24 -23.93 12.19
N PHE A 377 6.05 -23.74 13.50
CA PHE A 377 5.54 -22.47 14.03
C PHE A 377 6.50 -21.30 13.80
N GLN A 378 7.79 -21.51 14.08
CA GLN A 378 8.82 -20.49 13.89
C GLN A 378 8.91 -20.10 12.41
N PHE A 379 8.89 -21.10 11.55
CA PHE A 379 9.00 -20.90 10.12
C PHE A 379 7.77 -20.25 9.48
N LEU A 380 6.56 -20.61 9.90
CA LEU A 380 5.32 -20.12 9.29
C LEU A 380 4.82 -18.78 9.85
N HIS A 381 5.19 -18.45 11.09
CA HIS A 381 4.55 -17.35 11.81
C HIS A 381 5.51 -16.30 12.35
N GLN A 382 6.82 -16.57 12.42
CA GLN A 382 7.75 -15.59 12.98
C GLN A 382 8.39 -14.70 11.92
N VAL A 383 8.54 -13.41 12.24
CA VAL A 383 9.20 -12.43 11.37
C VAL A 383 10.71 -12.67 11.42
N ARG A 384 11.27 -13.20 10.33
CA ARG A 384 12.71 -13.45 10.22
C ARG A 384 13.42 -12.29 9.54
N THR A 385 14.38 -11.70 10.24
CA THR A 385 15.32 -10.75 9.63
C THR A 385 16.51 -11.50 9.05
N SER A 386 16.84 -11.29 7.77
CA SER A 386 17.99 -11.96 7.14
C SER A 386 18.65 -11.06 6.10
N PRO A 387 19.96 -11.24 5.84
CA PRO A 387 20.61 -10.51 4.74
C PRO A 387 20.12 -11.08 3.41
N VAL A 388 19.91 -10.21 2.43
CA VAL A 388 19.57 -10.62 1.06
C VAL A 388 20.86 -10.80 0.26
N VAL A 389 20.96 -11.88 -0.51
CA VAL A 389 21.98 -12.01 -1.55
C VAL A 389 21.55 -11.15 -2.73
N ALA A 390 21.93 -9.88 -2.74
CA ALA A 390 21.53 -8.96 -3.81
C ALA A 390 22.06 -9.43 -5.17
N ARG A 391 23.30 -9.96 -5.19
CA ARG A 391 23.88 -10.60 -6.37
C ARG A 391 25.10 -11.47 -6.04
N ILE A 392 25.39 -12.42 -6.92
CA ILE A 392 26.63 -13.17 -7.02
C ILE A 392 27.20 -12.97 -8.42
N HIS A 393 28.40 -12.43 -8.52
CA HIS A 393 29.16 -12.36 -9.76
C HIS A 393 30.16 -13.51 -9.79
N TRP A 394 30.00 -14.44 -10.73
CA TRP A 394 31.05 -15.40 -11.07
C TRP A 394 31.88 -14.84 -12.22
N VAL A 395 33.05 -14.31 -11.89
CA VAL A 395 34.01 -13.81 -12.89
C VAL A 395 34.83 -14.99 -13.40
N PHE A 396 34.74 -15.25 -14.71
CA PHE A 396 35.49 -16.28 -15.40
C PHE A 396 36.73 -15.67 -16.05
N SER A 397 37.90 -16.21 -15.68
CA SER A 397 39.19 -15.72 -16.16
C SER A 397 40.04 -16.83 -16.75
N HIS A 398 40.70 -16.52 -17.86
CA HIS A 398 41.73 -17.37 -18.46
C HIS A 398 43.02 -17.28 -17.63
N ARG A 399 43.61 -18.42 -17.30
CA ARG A 399 44.91 -18.51 -16.62
C ARG A 399 45.70 -19.69 -17.18
N THR A 400 47.02 -19.57 -17.25
CA THR A 400 47.89 -20.72 -17.53
C THR A 400 48.87 -20.93 -16.39
N ALA A 401 49.32 -22.17 -16.23
CA ALA A 401 50.36 -22.54 -15.27
C ALA A 401 51.42 -23.42 -15.96
N VAL A 402 52.61 -23.48 -15.38
CA VAL A 402 53.64 -24.43 -15.84
C VAL A 402 53.19 -25.85 -15.46
N SER A 403 53.27 -26.79 -16.40
CA SER A 403 52.84 -28.17 -16.19
C SER A 403 53.61 -28.83 -15.03
N ALA A 404 52.91 -29.62 -14.20
CA ALA A 404 53.48 -30.33 -13.06
C ALA A 404 54.51 -31.42 -13.45
N ASP A 405 54.55 -31.85 -14.72
CA ASP A 405 55.47 -32.87 -15.26
C ASP A 405 56.93 -32.38 -15.43
N GLY A 406 57.27 -31.19 -14.90
CA GLY A 406 58.57 -30.52 -15.11
C GLY A 406 58.63 -29.81 -16.48
N PRO A 407 59.69 -29.02 -16.76
CA PRO A 407 59.85 -28.40 -18.06
C PRO A 407 60.08 -29.51 -19.10
N SER A 408 59.03 -29.90 -19.82
CA SER A 408 59.21 -30.55 -21.10
C SER A 408 59.99 -29.59 -21.99
N SER A 409 60.89 -30.12 -22.81
CA SER A 409 61.62 -29.36 -23.83
C SER A 409 60.71 -28.65 -24.87
N SER A 410 59.38 -28.69 -24.70
CA SER A 410 58.34 -28.13 -25.57
C SER A 410 57.80 -26.75 -25.14
N GLY A 411 58.05 -26.27 -23.92
CA GLY A 411 57.55 -24.95 -23.46
C GLY A 411 56.02 -24.83 -23.37
N GLU A 412 55.34 -25.95 -23.12
CA GLU A 412 53.88 -26.05 -23.06
C GLU A 412 53.34 -25.65 -21.68
N LEU A 413 52.27 -24.88 -21.67
CA LEU A 413 51.56 -24.40 -20.48
C LEU A 413 50.24 -25.18 -20.31
N GLU A 414 49.83 -25.39 -19.07
CA GLU A 414 48.54 -25.97 -18.74
C GLU A 414 47.47 -24.88 -18.68
N LEU A 415 46.36 -25.06 -19.40
CA LEU A 415 45.25 -24.13 -19.42
C LEU A 415 44.31 -24.34 -18.22
N GLN A 416 44.00 -23.26 -17.51
CA GLN A 416 43.15 -23.24 -16.33
C GLN A 416 42.04 -22.19 -16.48
N LEU A 417 40.89 -22.50 -15.89
CA LEU A 417 39.77 -21.58 -15.72
C LEU A 417 39.70 -21.17 -14.25
N LEU A 418 39.90 -19.90 -13.96
CA LEU A 418 39.64 -19.32 -12.65
C LEU A 418 38.18 -18.86 -12.58
N VAL A 419 37.44 -19.33 -11.58
CA VAL A 419 36.08 -18.89 -11.26
C VAL A 419 36.13 -18.14 -9.94
N ASN A 420 36.00 -16.83 -9.99
CA ASN A 420 36.00 -15.97 -8.81
C ASN A 420 34.55 -15.60 -8.41
N PRO A 421 34.01 -16.17 -7.32
CA PRO A 421 32.70 -15.80 -6.81
C PRO A 421 32.80 -14.52 -5.97
N VAL A 422 32.06 -13.50 -6.38
CA VAL A 422 31.94 -12.23 -5.65
C VAL A 422 30.50 -12.07 -5.19
N VAL A 423 30.28 -12.17 -3.89
CA VAL A 423 28.96 -12.12 -3.25
C VAL A 423 28.70 -10.72 -2.73
N THR A 424 27.59 -10.10 -3.12
CA THR A 424 27.11 -8.85 -2.52
C THR A 424 25.97 -9.17 -1.58
N LEU A 425 26.19 -8.99 -0.27
CA LEU A 425 25.13 -9.05 0.73
C LEU A 425 24.50 -7.68 0.89
N TRP A 426 23.20 -7.65 1.18
CA TRP A 426 22.42 -6.44 1.38
C TRP A 426 21.55 -6.56 2.63
N ASN A 427 21.51 -5.50 3.41
CA ASN A 427 20.52 -5.30 4.47
C ASN A 427 19.36 -4.47 3.92
N PRO A 428 18.18 -5.06 3.63
CA PRO A 428 17.05 -4.33 3.08
C PRO A 428 16.30 -3.46 4.10
N TYR A 429 16.65 -3.55 5.39
CA TYR A 429 15.88 -2.96 6.49
C TYR A 429 16.35 -1.57 6.91
N ASN A 430 15.45 -0.83 7.59
CA ASN A 430 15.69 0.46 8.24
C ASN A 430 16.54 0.37 9.53
N VAL A 431 16.86 -0.84 9.99
CA VAL A 431 17.70 -1.10 11.17
C VAL A 431 19.02 -1.74 10.74
N GLY A 432 20.07 -1.60 11.55
CA GLY A 432 21.32 -2.34 11.37
C GLY A 432 21.12 -3.84 11.56
N LEU A 433 21.80 -4.65 10.77
CA LEU A 433 21.67 -6.12 10.79
C LEU A 433 23.00 -6.78 11.17
N ARG A 434 23.02 -7.45 12.33
CA ARG A 434 24.10 -8.31 12.78
C ARG A 434 23.91 -9.71 12.22
N VAL A 435 24.79 -10.08 11.31
CA VAL A 435 24.79 -11.35 10.59
C VAL A 435 25.85 -12.29 11.18
N SER A 436 25.43 -13.48 11.58
CA SER A 436 26.31 -14.56 12.03
C SER A 436 27.22 -15.05 10.88
N PRO A 437 28.36 -15.73 11.15
CA PRO A 437 29.17 -16.33 10.09
C PRO A 437 28.30 -17.17 9.15
N LEU A 438 28.46 -16.98 7.84
CA LEU A 438 27.57 -17.52 6.82
C LEU A 438 28.23 -18.65 6.03
N ARG A 439 27.40 -19.59 5.60
CA ARG A 439 27.70 -20.55 4.54
C ARG A 439 26.73 -20.35 3.39
N LEU A 440 27.27 -20.20 2.18
CA LEU A 440 26.52 -20.26 0.94
C LEU A 440 26.91 -21.56 0.22
N SER A 441 25.93 -22.31 -0.27
CA SER A 441 26.16 -23.59 -0.94
C SER A 441 25.41 -23.63 -2.25
N LEU A 442 26.16 -23.74 -3.35
CA LEU A 442 25.64 -24.03 -4.66
C LEU A 442 25.59 -25.56 -4.79
N GLN A 443 24.41 -26.15 -4.62
CA GLN A 443 24.24 -27.61 -4.48
C GLN A 443 24.25 -28.35 -5.82
N ARG A 444 24.20 -27.60 -6.92
CA ARG A 444 24.14 -28.07 -8.31
C ARG A 444 25.06 -27.21 -9.18
N ASN A 445 25.24 -27.60 -10.44
CA ASN A 445 26.16 -26.90 -11.32
C ASN A 445 25.64 -25.51 -11.72
N LEU A 446 26.55 -24.59 -12.01
CA LEU A 446 26.17 -23.32 -12.66
C LEU A 446 25.62 -23.61 -14.07
N PRO A 447 24.67 -22.80 -14.57
CA PRO A 447 24.03 -23.05 -15.86
C PRO A 447 24.97 -22.86 -17.05
N CYS A 448 26.15 -22.28 -16.84
CA CYS A 448 27.14 -22.04 -17.89
C CYS A 448 27.95 -23.31 -18.26
N SER A 449 28.16 -23.51 -19.56
CA SER A 449 29.04 -24.53 -20.14
C SER A 449 30.05 -23.88 -21.07
N PHE A 450 31.27 -24.41 -21.12
CA PHE A 450 32.41 -23.80 -21.82
C PHE A 450 32.98 -24.76 -22.86
N SER A 451 33.22 -24.28 -24.08
CA SER A 451 33.94 -25.01 -25.12
C SER A 451 35.24 -24.29 -25.48
N TYR A 452 36.36 -24.82 -24.99
CA TYR A 452 37.69 -24.27 -25.28
C TYR A 452 38.22 -24.79 -26.61
N ARG A 453 38.62 -23.87 -27.49
CA ARG A 453 39.24 -24.20 -28.78
C ARG A 453 40.76 -24.20 -28.63
N VAL A 454 41.29 -25.25 -28.01
CA VAL A 454 42.73 -25.52 -27.94
C VAL A 454 43.18 -26.25 -29.21
N ALA A 455 44.41 -26.02 -29.68
CA ALA A 455 44.91 -26.47 -30.98
C ALA A 455 44.51 -27.91 -31.38
N ARG A 456 44.00 -28.06 -32.62
CA ARG A 456 43.50 -29.29 -33.26
C ARG A 456 42.38 -30.05 -32.49
N ALA A 457 41.17 -29.46 -32.55
CA ALA A 457 39.89 -30.15 -32.75
C ALA A 457 38.92 -30.44 -31.58
N ASP A 458 39.17 -30.05 -30.31
CA ASP A 458 38.08 -30.12 -29.33
C ASP A 458 37.10 -28.94 -29.49
N ARG A 459 35.82 -29.26 -29.70
CA ARG A 459 34.68 -28.32 -29.78
C ARG A 459 33.54 -28.75 -28.86
N ARG A 460 33.82 -29.62 -27.89
CA ARG A 460 32.81 -30.08 -26.94
C ARG A 460 32.63 -29.04 -25.85
N TYR A 461 31.39 -28.80 -25.47
CA TYR A 461 31.06 -28.02 -24.29
C TYR A 461 31.29 -28.88 -23.05
N ARG A 462 31.78 -28.25 -21.99
CA ARG A 462 32.05 -28.87 -20.70
C ARG A 462 31.39 -28.06 -19.61
N SER A 463 30.80 -28.76 -18.66
CA SER A 463 30.21 -28.16 -17.46
C SER A 463 31.30 -27.98 -16.38
N LEU A 464 31.12 -27.09 -15.41
CA LEU A 464 32.14 -26.88 -14.35
C LEU A 464 32.23 -28.10 -13.42
N LEU A 465 31.08 -28.47 -12.84
CA LEU A 465 30.92 -29.57 -11.89
C LEU A 465 30.28 -30.79 -12.55
N SER A 466 30.42 -31.94 -11.89
CA SER A 466 29.64 -33.14 -12.21
C SER A 466 28.20 -33.00 -11.67
N GLY A 467 27.22 -33.39 -12.48
CA GLY A 467 25.82 -33.47 -12.08
C GLY A 467 25.35 -34.93 -12.02
N SER A 468 24.21 -35.18 -11.37
CA SER A 468 23.55 -36.49 -11.34
C SER A 468 23.21 -37.01 -12.75
N GLU A 469 22.91 -36.13 -13.70
CA GLU A 469 22.77 -36.45 -15.13
C GLU A 469 23.25 -35.29 -16.02
N SER A 470 24.53 -35.27 -16.39
CA SER A 470 25.08 -34.24 -17.30
C SER A 470 24.70 -34.43 -18.78
N GLN A 471 23.85 -35.43 -19.10
CA GLN A 471 23.20 -35.75 -20.39
C GLN A 471 23.94 -35.29 -21.68
N GLY A 472 25.27 -35.41 -21.71
CA GLY A 472 26.12 -35.05 -22.86
C GLY A 472 27.33 -34.15 -22.58
N PHE A 473 27.36 -33.36 -21.49
CA PHE A 473 28.53 -32.54 -21.14
C PHE A 473 29.52 -33.28 -20.25
N GLN A 474 30.80 -33.30 -20.61
CA GLN A 474 31.85 -33.82 -19.74
C GLN A 474 32.28 -32.75 -18.73
N PRO A 475 32.27 -33.01 -17.41
CA PRO A 475 32.58 -31.98 -16.42
C PRO A 475 34.09 -31.73 -16.27
N LEU A 476 34.46 -30.50 -15.94
CA LEU A 476 35.84 -30.13 -15.61
C LEU A 476 36.27 -30.74 -14.25
N SER A 477 35.36 -30.84 -13.28
CA SER A 477 35.59 -31.47 -11.98
C SER A 477 34.56 -32.55 -11.64
N SER A 478 34.94 -33.56 -10.84
CA SER A 478 34.03 -34.57 -10.27
C SER A 478 33.29 -34.10 -9.01
N GLN A 479 33.50 -32.86 -8.56
CA GLN A 479 32.69 -32.29 -7.50
C GLN A 479 31.25 -32.07 -7.94
N THR A 480 30.32 -32.02 -6.99
CA THR A 480 28.88 -31.79 -7.23
C THR A 480 28.36 -30.47 -6.68
N SER A 481 29.14 -29.78 -5.86
CA SER A 481 28.76 -28.51 -5.23
C SER A 481 29.95 -27.58 -5.03
N LEU A 482 29.67 -26.27 -4.97
CA LEU A 482 30.62 -25.25 -4.54
C LEU A 482 30.14 -24.63 -3.23
N ASN A 483 31.06 -24.42 -2.29
CA ASN A 483 30.73 -23.90 -0.96
C ASN A 483 31.54 -22.63 -0.68
N TYR A 484 30.87 -21.59 -0.22
CA TYR A 484 31.49 -20.33 0.18
C TYR A 484 31.23 -20.07 1.66
N ARG A 485 32.23 -19.55 2.36
CA ARG A 485 32.12 -19.24 3.80
C ARG A 485 32.53 -17.81 4.08
N ILE A 486 31.68 -17.08 4.79
CA ILE A 486 32.06 -15.81 5.43
C ILE A 486 32.28 -16.15 6.90
N THR A 487 33.55 -16.25 7.30
CA THR A 487 33.94 -16.87 8.57
C THR A 487 33.82 -15.94 9.77
N ARG A 488 33.60 -14.65 9.55
CA ARG A 488 33.45 -13.62 10.59
C ARG A 488 32.02 -13.06 10.58
N PRO A 489 31.47 -12.69 11.75
CA PRO A 489 30.23 -11.93 11.81
C PRO A 489 30.35 -10.61 11.04
N VAL A 490 29.25 -10.15 10.47
CA VAL A 490 29.16 -8.90 9.71
C VAL A 490 28.06 -8.04 10.32
N ILE A 491 28.30 -6.74 10.47
CA ILE A 491 27.24 -5.78 10.82
C ILE A 491 27.02 -4.91 9.60
N LEU A 492 25.82 -4.97 9.02
CA LEU A 492 25.40 -4.13 7.90
C LEU A 492 24.55 -2.99 8.44
N ALA A 493 24.89 -1.74 8.12
CA ALA A 493 24.08 -0.58 8.44
C ALA A 493 22.71 -0.62 7.71
N PRO A 494 21.71 0.19 8.10
CA PRO A 494 20.44 0.27 7.39
C PRO A 494 20.64 0.50 5.90
N GLY A 495 19.98 -0.34 5.09
CA GLY A 495 20.07 -0.33 3.64
C GLY A 495 21.42 -0.79 3.04
N GLU A 496 22.46 -1.04 3.84
CA GLU A 496 23.83 -1.20 3.36
C GLU A 496 24.06 -2.47 2.55
N THR A 497 24.86 -2.35 1.48
CA THR A 497 25.45 -3.48 0.78
C THR A 497 26.92 -3.68 1.12
N ARG A 498 27.40 -4.92 1.09
CA ARG A 498 28.82 -5.24 1.26
C ARG A 498 29.27 -6.38 0.34
N VAL A 499 30.43 -6.19 -0.27
CA VAL A 499 31.04 -7.13 -1.22
C VAL A 499 31.98 -8.08 -0.50
N PHE A 500 31.94 -9.37 -0.87
CA PHE A 500 32.83 -10.40 -0.38
C PHE A 500 33.41 -11.20 -1.55
N SER A 501 34.71 -11.44 -1.54
CA SER A 501 35.39 -12.27 -2.55
C SER A 501 36.52 -13.09 -1.93
N ALA A 502 37.09 -14.01 -2.70
CA ALA A 502 38.17 -14.86 -2.22
C ALA A 502 39.53 -14.20 -2.40
N GLY A 503 40.36 -14.23 -1.35
CA GLY A 503 41.74 -13.72 -1.41
C GLY A 503 42.78 -14.72 -1.91
N GLY A 504 42.40 -15.99 -2.07
CA GLY A 504 43.29 -17.08 -2.47
C GLY A 504 42.65 -18.04 -3.46
N ASN A 505 43.48 -18.89 -4.06
CA ASN A 505 43.05 -19.87 -5.05
C ASN A 505 42.89 -21.26 -4.44
N VAL A 506 41.76 -21.91 -4.68
CA VAL A 506 41.48 -23.27 -4.25
C VAL A 506 41.31 -24.16 -5.48
N PRO A 507 42.26 -25.09 -5.76
CA PRO A 507 42.10 -26.07 -6.83
C PRO A 507 40.88 -26.97 -6.59
N VAL A 508 40.06 -27.14 -7.63
CA VAL A 508 38.87 -27.99 -7.57
C VAL A 508 39.23 -29.39 -8.09
N GLY A 509 39.75 -30.25 -7.20
CA GLY A 509 40.22 -31.61 -7.50
C GLY A 509 39.19 -32.73 -7.28
N VAL A 510 39.61 -33.98 -7.50
CA VAL A 510 38.77 -35.20 -7.56
C VAL A 510 38.20 -35.63 -6.19
N ASP A 511 38.85 -35.28 -5.05
CA ASP A 511 38.59 -35.93 -3.75
C ASP A 511 38.36 -35.00 -2.53
N ARG A 512 38.09 -33.70 -2.70
CA ARG A 512 37.86 -32.80 -1.53
C ARG A 512 36.72 -31.84 -1.78
N SER A 513 35.78 -31.70 -0.83
CA SER A 513 34.84 -30.57 -0.85
C SER A 513 35.63 -29.27 -0.69
N SER A 514 35.84 -28.52 -1.78
CA SER A 514 36.55 -27.25 -1.73
C SER A 514 35.62 -26.14 -1.26
N SER A 515 35.68 -25.82 0.03
CA SER A 515 35.10 -24.59 0.56
C SER A 515 36.05 -23.42 0.31
N LEU A 516 35.50 -22.30 -0.13
CA LEU A 516 36.24 -21.06 -0.37
C LEU A 516 35.86 -20.02 0.67
N ASP A 517 36.85 -19.50 1.39
CA ASP A 517 36.62 -18.47 2.40
C ASP A 517 36.62 -17.09 1.73
N LEU A 518 35.57 -16.32 1.97
CA LEU A 518 35.38 -15.00 1.42
C LEU A 518 35.66 -13.94 2.49
N SER A 519 36.37 -12.88 2.09
CA SER A 519 36.64 -11.71 2.92
C SER A 519 36.03 -10.46 2.28
N PRO A 520 35.73 -9.40 3.05
CA PRO A 520 35.23 -8.15 2.51
C PRO A 520 36.13 -7.59 1.39
N GLY A 521 35.52 -7.01 0.35
CA GLY A 521 36.19 -6.42 -0.81
C GLY A 521 36.23 -7.32 -2.04
N TYR A 522 36.69 -6.77 -3.17
CA TYR A 522 36.90 -7.49 -4.42
C TYR A 522 38.40 -7.79 -4.66
N MET A 523 38.72 -9.07 -4.82
CA MET A 523 40.08 -9.57 -5.04
C MET A 523 40.09 -10.40 -6.33
N PRO A 524 40.55 -9.84 -7.48
CA PRO A 524 40.37 -10.45 -8.81
C PRO A 524 41.13 -11.77 -9.00
N GLY A 525 42.22 -11.99 -8.25
CA GLY A 525 43.13 -13.14 -8.41
C GLY A 525 42.79 -14.38 -7.58
N GLY A 526 41.76 -14.34 -6.74
CA GLY A 526 41.32 -15.47 -5.92
C GLY A 526 40.09 -16.17 -6.47
N GLY A 527 39.87 -17.43 -6.11
CA GLY A 527 38.74 -18.21 -6.62
C GLY A 527 38.98 -19.72 -6.71
N HIS A 528 38.06 -20.39 -7.39
CA HIS A 528 38.17 -21.81 -7.72
C HIS A 528 38.97 -22.00 -9.01
N LEU A 529 40.01 -22.83 -8.96
CA LEU A 529 40.81 -23.18 -10.14
C LEU A 529 40.35 -24.53 -10.72
N PHE A 530 39.87 -24.49 -11.96
CA PHE A 530 39.51 -25.65 -12.76
C PHE A 530 40.57 -25.89 -13.82
N VAL A 531 41.01 -27.16 -13.95
CA VAL A 531 41.89 -27.57 -15.04
C VAL A 531 41.05 -27.78 -16.29
N VAL A 532 41.38 -27.09 -17.38
CA VAL A 532 40.70 -27.29 -18.67
C VAL A 532 41.15 -28.62 -19.27
N LYS A 533 40.21 -29.39 -19.81
CA LYS A 533 40.47 -30.73 -20.36
C LYS A 533 40.44 -30.75 -21.89
N ASP A 534 41.33 -31.53 -22.50
CA ASP A 534 41.34 -31.84 -23.93
C ASP A 534 40.26 -32.89 -24.30
N ALA A 535 40.13 -33.21 -25.59
CA ALA A 535 39.14 -34.17 -26.10
C ALA A 535 39.24 -35.58 -25.48
N SER A 536 40.41 -35.94 -24.94
CA SER A 536 40.69 -37.21 -24.28
C SER A 536 40.42 -37.16 -22.76
N GLY A 537 40.13 -35.99 -22.20
CA GLY A 537 39.88 -35.77 -20.79
C GLY A 537 41.14 -35.44 -19.96
N ASN A 538 42.30 -35.27 -20.61
CA ASN A 538 43.57 -34.90 -19.97
C ASN A 538 43.70 -33.37 -19.83
N PRO A 539 44.54 -32.85 -18.92
CA PRO A 539 44.83 -31.41 -18.86
C PRO A 539 45.26 -30.85 -20.22
N ALA A 540 44.57 -29.79 -20.67
CA ALA A 540 44.82 -29.16 -21.96
C ALA A 540 46.16 -28.40 -21.94
N LYS A 541 47.09 -28.81 -22.81
CA LYS A 541 48.40 -28.19 -23.00
C LYS A 541 48.38 -27.22 -24.19
N VAL A 542 48.94 -26.01 -24.03
CA VAL A 542 48.99 -24.93 -25.02
C VAL A 542 50.41 -24.36 -25.14
N ARG A 543 50.79 -23.86 -26.32
CA ARG A 543 52.04 -23.10 -26.48
C ARG A 543 51.83 -21.65 -26.07
N ALA A 544 52.88 -20.98 -25.58
CA ALA A 544 52.80 -19.58 -25.17
C ALA A 544 52.22 -18.62 -26.24
N THR A 545 52.39 -18.92 -27.53
CA THR A 545 51.86 -18.12 -28.65
C THR A 545 50.44 -18.48 -29.07
N ASP A 546 49.87 -19.57 -28.56
CA ASP A 546 48.52 -20.00 -28.93
C ASP A 546 47.48 -19.05 -28.31
N LEU A 547 46.46 -18.67 -29.09
CA LEU A 547 45.34 -17.88 -28.60
C LEU A 547 44.35 -18.77 -27.87
N VAL A 548 43.94 -18.34 -26.67
CA VAL A 548 42.88 -19.00 -25.91
C VAL A 548 41.53 -18.49 -26.38
N ARG A 549 40.67 -19.40 -26.83
CA ARG A 549 39.32 -19.10 -27.31
C ARG A 549 38.32 -19.99 -26.61
N VAL A 550 37.18 -19.43 -26.22
CA VAL A 550 36.10 -20.15 -25.54
C VAL A 550 34.74 -19.76 -26.10
N ASP A 551 33.89 -20.72 -26.40
CA ASP A 551 32.46 -20.50 -26.62
C ASP A 551 31.69 -20.83 -25.33
N VAL A 552 30.61 -20.09 -25.04
CA VAL A 552 29.83 -20.25 -23.82
C VAL A 552 28.36 -20.49 -24.14
N LYS A 553 27.74 -21.44 -23.42
CA LYS A 553 26.30 -21.71 -23.47
C LYS A 553 25.70 -21.72 -22.07
N PHE A 554 24.39 -21.55 -21.98
CA PHE A 554 23.62 -21.51 -20.74
C PHE A 554 22.59 -22.65 -20.70
N ASP A 555 23.10 -23.88 -20.80
CA ASP A 555 22.31 -25.09 -21.05
C ASP A 555 22.64 -26.25 -20.10
N THR A 556 23.50 -26.02 -19.10
CA THR A 556 23.85 -27.02 -18.09
C THR A 556 22.63 -27.31 -17.22
N ALA A 557 22.02 -28.48 -17.43
CA ALA A 557 20.88 -28.92 -16.64
C ALA A 557 21.33 -29.63 -15.35
N TYR A 558 20.46 -29.62 -14.34
CA TYR A 558 20.57 -30.42 -13.14
C TYR A 558 19.22 -31.01 -12.75
N ASP A 559 19.26 -32.05 -11.92
CA ASP A 559 18.07 -32.65 -11.33
C ASP A 559 17.86 -32.12 -9.89
N ASP A 560 16.72 -31.46 -9.71
CA ASP A 560 16.13 -31.08 -8.43
C ASP A 560 14.69 -31.58 -8.39
N ILE A 561 14.56 -32.91 -8.44
CA ILE A 561 13.31 -33.66 -8.61
C ILE A 561 12.76 -33.52 -10.06
N SER A 562 13.00 -32.40 -10.75
CA SER A 562 12.83 -32.17 -12.20
C SER A 562 14.16 -31.79 -12.86
N GLU A 563 14.39 -32.26 -14.08
CA GLU A 563 15.52 -31.81 -14.93
C GLU A 563 15.28 -30.40 -15.47
N GLY A 564 16.25 -29.51 -15.33
CA GLY A 564 16.24 -28.21 -15.99
C GLY A 564 17.47 -27.35 -15.72
N VAL A 565 17.48 -26.14 -16.26
CA VAL A 565 18.59 -25.16 -16.18
C VAL A 565 18.23 -24.06 -15.19
N GLY A 566 19.16 -23.68 -14.32
CA GLY A 566 18.98 -22.52 -13.43
C GLY A 566 19.90 -22.56 -12.22
N ILE A 567 19.36 -22.41 -11.00
CA ILE A 567 20.17 -22.35 -9.77
C ILE A 567 19.53 -23.10 -8.59
N TYR A 568 20.40 -23.77 -7.83
CA TYR A 568 20.11 -24.34 -6.52
C TYR A 568 21.08 -23.72 -5.51
N LEU A 569 20.62 -22.70 -4.79
CA LEU A 569 21.42 -21.94 -3.81
C LEU A 569 20.79 -22.03 -2.43
N ASP A 570 21.60 -22.45 -1.45
CA ASP A 570 21.25 -22.38 -0.04
C ASP A 570 22.14 -21.38 0.68
N MET A 571 21.56 -20.60 1.60
CA MET A 571 22.31 -19.76 2.53
C MET A 571 21.82 -19.99 3.97
N GLY A 572 22.76 -20.15 4.89
CA GLY A 572 22.46 -20.33 6.31
C GLY A 572 23.64 -19.99 7.21
N PRO A 573 23.45 -20.06 8.54
CA PRO A 573 24.53 -19.95 9.49
C PRO A 573 25.59 -21.03 9.25
N ALA A 574 26.86 -20.72 9.44
CA ALA A 574 27.95 -21.69 9.30
C ALA A 574 27.96 -22.75 10.42
N SER A 575 27.27 -22.49 11.54
CA SER A 575 27.26 -23.32 12.74
C SER A 575 26.07 -24.28 12.87
N SER A 576 25.05 -24.15 12.02
CA SER A 576 23.81 -24.96 12.10
C SER A 576 23.34 -25.42 10.72
N ASN A 577 22.32 -26.29 10.69
CA ASN A 577 21.66 -26.72 9.45
C ASN A 577 20.48 -25.81 9.06
N GLU A 578 20.22 -24.75 9.82
CA GLU A 578 19.16 -23.78 9.55
C GLU A 578 19.45 -23.00 8.25
N ARG A 579 18.41 -22.37 7.71
CA ARG A 579 18.49 -21.60 6.47
C ARG A 579 17.89 -20.21 6.65
N TYR A 580 18.57 -19.24 6.03
CA TYR A 580 18.04 -17.91 5.75
C TYR A 580 17.29 -17.92 4.42
N LEU A 581 17.90 -18.54 3.40
CA LEU A 581 17.41 -18.53 2.02
C LEU A 581 17.59 -19.89 1.35
N VAL A 582 16.60 -20.25 0.55
CA VAL A 582 16.46 -21.50 -0.18
C VAL A 582 15.99 -21.18 -1.59
N TYR A 583 16.90 -20.88 -2.49
CA TYR A 583 16.53 -20.44 -3.82
C TYR A 583 16.54 -21.60 -4.81
N ARG A 584 15.42 -21.85 -5.50
CA ARG A 584 15.25 -22.91 -6.50
C ARG A 584 14.66 -22.33 -7.77
N MET A 585 15.46 -22.31 -8.81
CA MET A 585 15.05 -21.80 -10.11
C MET A 585 15.37 -22.83 -11.17
N VAL A 586 14.36 -23.43 -11.78
CA VAL A 586 14.50 -24.46 -12.81
C VAL A 586 13.67 -24.06 -14.03
N TYR A 587 14.33 -23.94 -15.18
CA TYR A 587 13.71 -23.70 -16.48
C TYR A 587 13.97 -24.86 -17.42
N THR A 588 13.12 -25.03 -18.43
CA THR A 588 13.40 -25.97 -19.51
C THR A 588 14.61 -25.48 -20.32
N ARG A 589 15.34 -26.41 -20.94
CA ARG A 589 16.52 -26.06 -21.76
C ARG A 589 16.10 -25.24 -22.98
N GLU A 590 14.93 -25.51 -23.53
CA GLU A 590 14.33 -24.76 -24.63
C GLU A 590 14.11 -23.30 -24.24
N MET A 591 13.51 -23.06 -23.07
CA MET A 591 13.30 -21.71 -22.54
C MET A 591 14.64 -21.02 -22.26
N ALA A 592 15.56 -21.70 -21.59
CA ALA A 592 16.89 -21.15 -21.28
C ALA A 592 17.65 -20.75 -22.56
N ASN A 593 17.61 -21.57 -23.62
CA ASN A 593 18.27 -21.25 -24.90
C ASN A 593 17.62 -20.08 -25.64
N GLN A 594 16.30 -19.88 -25.49
CA GLN A 594 15.60 -18.75 -26.09
C GLN A 594 15.94 -17.43 -25.39
N VAL A 595 15.97 -17.46 -24.05
CA VAL A 595 16.21 -16.29 -23.21
C VAL A 595 17.71 -15.94 -23.13
N TYR A 596 18.57 -16.96 -23.13
CA TYR A 596 20.02 -16.84 -22.98
C TYR A 596 20.77 -17.45 -24.17
N PRO A 597 20.90 -16.72 -25.30
CA PRO A 597 21.55 -17.25 -26.47
C PRO A 597 23.05 -17.55 -26.23
N PRO A 598 23.63 -18.55 -26.93
CA PRO A 598 25.06 -18.85 -26.85
C PRO A 598 25.96 -17.65 -27.17
N ILE A 599 27.06 -17.48 -26.44
CA ILE A 599 28.08 -16.46 -26.69
C ILE A 599 29.25 -17.11 -27.41
N THR A 600 29.63 -16.55 -28.56
CA THR A 600 30.70 -17.10 -29.38
C THR A 600 32.06 -16.54 -28.99
N SER A 601 33.13 -17.30 -29.25
CA SER A 601 34.50 -16.88 -28.90
C SER A 601 34.91 -15.55 -29.53
N SER A 602 34.33 -15.18 -30.68
CA SER A 602 34.58 -13.90 -31.35
C SER A 602 34.12 -12.68 -30.55
N GLU A 603 33.21 -12.86 -29.61
CA GLU A 603 32.66 -11.78 -28.77
C GLU A 603 33.38 -11.68 -27.41
N LEU A 604 34.37 -12.54 -27.15
CA LEU A 604 35.08 -12.67 -25.88
C LEU A 604 36.58 -12.38 -26.07
N THR A 605 37.24 -11.98 -24.99
CA THR A 605 38.69 -11.70 -24.98
C THR A 605 39.50 -12.96 -25.29
N GLN A 606 40.45 -12.86 -26.22
CA GLN A 606 41.27 -13.98 -26.70
C GLN A 606 42.77 -13.72 -26.48
N PRO A 607 43.28 -13.83 -25.24
CA PRO A 607 44.69 -13.58 -24.97
C PRO A 607 45.55 -14.76 -25.45
N SER A 608 46.84 -14.51 -25.63
CA SER A 608 47.82 -15.59 -25.82
C SER A 608 48.07 -16.32 -24.51
N ALA A 609 48.38 -17.61 -24.59
CA ALA A 609 48.64 -18.45 -23.41
C ALA A 609 49.82 -17.93 -22.55
N GLY A 610 50.79 -17.23 -23.15
CA GLY A 610 51.92 -16.62 -22.47
C GLY A 610 51.56 -15.37 -21.67
N GLU A 611 50.63 -14.53 -22.15
CA GLU A 611 50.17 -13.32 -21.45
C GLU A 611 49.46 -13.63 -20.14
N ILE A 612 48.82 -14.80 -20.06
CA ILE A 612 48.02 -15.25 -18.92
C ILE A 612 48.76 -16.22 -17.99
N LEU A 613 50.09 -16.34 -18.14
CA LEU A 613 50.92 -17.20 -17.29
C LEU A 613 50.90 -16.69 -15.84
N ASN A 614 50.25 -17.45 -14.96
CA ASN A 614 49.96 -17.09 -13.58
C ASN A 614 49.17 -15.77 -13.39
N ASN A 615 48.74 -15.13 -14.48
CA ASN A 615 48.04 -13.85 -14.48
C ASN A 615 46.62 -14.02 -15.06
N PRO A 616 45.58 -14.11 -14.23
CA PRO A 616 44.23 -14.34 -14.71
C PRO A 616 43.68 -13.15 -15.49
N VAL A 617 43.17 -13.38 -16.70
CA VAL A 617 42.49 -12.37 -17.53
C VAL A 617 41.00 -12.69 -17.63
N PRO A 618 40.11 -11.83 -17.06
CA PRO A 618 38.66 -12.00 -17.16
C PRO A 618 38.16 -11.94 -18.61
N PHE A 619 37.20 -12.78 -18.95
CA PHE A 619 36.54 -12.77 -20.27
C PHE A 619 35.01 -12.71 -20.19
N LEU A 620 34.41 -13.21 -19.11
CA LEU A 620 32.96 -13.23 -18.90
C LEU A 620 32.64 -13.14 -17.40
N SER A 621 31.61 -12.40 -17.02
CA SER A 621 30.93 -12.57 -15.74
C SER A 621 29.52 -13.09 -15.94
N THR A 622 29.15 -14.08 -15.14
CA THR A 622 27.75 -14.46 -14.93
C THR A 622 27.29 -13.83 -13.62
N VAL A 623 26.26 -13.01 -13.69
CA VAL A 623 25.63 -12.36 -12.55
C VAL A 623 24.32 -13.08 -12.27
N PHE A 624 24.13 -13.58 -11.05
CA PHE A 624 22.84 -14.01 -10.54
C PHE A 624 22.42 -13.04 -9.44
N GLY A 625 21.26 -12.41 -9.54
CA GLY A 625 20.85 -11.41 -8.56
C GLY A 625 19.38 -11.03 -8.66
N THR A 626 18.96 -10.20 -7.72
CA THR A 626 17.59 -9.69 -7.66
C THR A 626 17.26 -8.88 -8.91
N ARG A 627 16.04 -9.00 -9.44
CA ARG A 627 15.53 -8.18 -10.55
C ARG A 627 15.04 -6.81 -10.07
N LEU A 628 15.82 -6.20 -9.17
CA LEU A 628 15.69 -4.78 -8.87
C LEU A 628 16.00 -3.97 -10.14
N ALA A 629 15.76 -2.66 -10.16
CA ALA A 629 15.82 -1.71 -11.29
C ALA A 629 17.15 -1.65 -12.10
N SER A 630 17.74 -2.80 -12.39
CA SER A 630 19.14 -3.07 -12.69
C SER A 630 19.29 -3.31 -14.17
N GLU A 631 20.55 -3.30 -14.63
CA GLU A 631 20.93 -3.75 -15.98
C GLU A 631 20.74 -5.26 -16.19
N SER A 632 19.69 -5.85 -15.61
CA SER A 632 19.31 -7.25 -15.83
C SER A 632 18.83 -7.46 -17.27
N HIS A 633 19.06 -8.65 -17.83
CA HIS A 633 18.75 -8.89 -19.24
C HIS A 633 17.24 -8.82 -19.57
N LEU A 634 16.36 -9.16 -18.61
CA LEU A 634 14.91 -8.99 -18.69
C LEU A 634 14.44 -7.99 -17.62
N PRO A 635 14.01 -6.78 -17.98
CA PRO A 635 13.37 -5.89 -17.02
C PRO A 635 11.97 -6.42 -16.63
N ALA A 636 11.63 -6.32 -15.35
CA ALA A 636 10.27 -6.53 -14.82
C ALA A 636 9.78 -5.21 -14.21
N ARG A 637 8.47 -5.07 -13.98
CA ARG A 637 7.84 -3.88 -13.38
C ARG A 637 8.13 -3.77 -11.87
N GLY A 638 9.41 -3.67 -11.53
CA GLY A 638 9.96 -3.54 -10.19
C GLY A 638 9.30 -4.45 -9.14
N PHE A 639 8.90 -3.88 -8.00
CA PHE A 639 8.40 -4.66 -6.85
C PHE A 639 7.01 -5.26 -7.07
N LEU A 640 6.33 -4.90 -8.16
CA LEU A 640 5.02 -5.47 -8.51
C LEU A 640 5.15 -6.86 -9.13
N GLN A 641 6.35 -7.25 -9.54
CA GLN A 641 6.62 -8.56 -10.13
C GLN A 641 7.78 -9.28 -9.44
N SER A 642 8.73 -8.54 -8.86
CA SER A 642 9.98 -9.09 -8.34
C SER A 642 10.34 -8.50 -6.97
N SER A 643 9.77 -9.08 -5.91
CA SER A 643 10.15 -8.78 -4.54
C SER A 643 11.60 -9.22 -4.26
N PRO A 644 12.44 -8.35 -3.67
CA PRO A 644 13.79 -8.74 -3.26
C PRO A 644 13.83 -9.59 -1.98
N LEU A 645 12.72 -9.71 -1.25
CA LEU A 645 12.66 -10.40 0.05
C LEU A 645 12.31 -11.88 -0.06
N VAL A 646 12.14 -12.38 -1.28
CA VAL A 646 11.76 -13.77 -1.52
C VAL A 646 12.88 -14.71 -1.09
N ASN A 647 12.62 -15.48 -0.04
CA ASN A 647 13.58 -16.44 0.51
C ASN A 647 13.39 -17.86 -0.05
N TYR A 648 12.23 -18.13 -0.65
CA TYR A 648 11.90 -19.41 -1.27
C TYR A 648 11.14 -19.22 -2.59
N THR A 649 11.60 -19.89 -3.65
CA THR A 649 10.95 -19.92 -4.96
C THR A 649 10.81 -21.37 -5.42
N ALA A 650 9.72 -21.68 -6.12
CA ALA A 650 9.51 -22.96 -6.79
C ALA A 650 9.10 -22.72 -8.25
N MET A 651 10.08 -22.41 -9.10
CA MET A 651 9.90 -22.22 -10.54
C MET A 651 10.02 -23.55 -11.30
N GLY A 652 9.45 -23.60 -12.52
CA GLY A 652 9.43 -24.77 -13.40
C GLY A 652 8.19 -25.66 -13.23
N SER A 653 8.18 -26.83 -13.85
CA SER A 653 7.09 -27.82 -13.79
C SER A 653 7.08 -28.60 -12.45
N LYS A 654 7.29 -27.92 -11.32
CA LYS A 654 7.28 -28.54 -9.97
C LYS A 654 5.93 -29.19 -9.64
N ALA A 655 4.84 -28.75 -10.28
CA ALA A 655 3.51 -29.35 -10.14
C ALA A 655 3.42 -30.82 -10.55
N SER A 656 4.23 -31.28 -11.51
CA SER A 656 4.18 -32.66 -12.00
C SER A 656 4.93 -33.66 -11.12
N ILE A 657 5.63 -33.17 -10.09
CA ILE A 657 6.61 -33.95 -9.31
C ILE A 657 6.54 -33.71 -7.80
N GLU A 658 5.98 -32.58 -7.36
CA GLU A 658 5.80 -32.23 -5.95
C GLU A 658 4.31 -32.23 -5.64
N ASP A 659 3.82 -33.32 -5.02
CA ASP A 659 2.39 -33.55 -4.70
C ASP A 659 1.75 -32.38 -3.97
N SER A 660 2.53 -31.68 -3.15
CA SER A 660 2.06 -30.54 -2.41
C SER A 660 1.79 -29.33 -3.33
N ILE A 661 2.37 -29.17 -4.52
CA ILE A 661 2.05 -28.05 -5.46
C ILE A 661 0.78 -28.41 -6.22
N GLY A 662 0.76 -29.60 -6.83
CA GLY A 662 -0.41 -30.20 -7.47
C GLY A 662 -1.00 -29.48 -8.69
N HIS A 663 -0.54 -28.26 -9.04
CA HIS A 663 -1.04 -27.49 -10.18
C HIS A 663 0.04 -26.64 -10.85
N GLU A 664 0.06 -26.63 -12.19
CA GLU A 664 1.00 -25.83 -12.97
C GLU A 664 0.45 -24.41 -13.12
N TYR A 665 1.02 -23.48 -12.35
CA TYR A 665 0.56 -22.09 -12.30
C TYR A 665 1.05 -21.25 -13.48
N PRO A 666 0.23 -20.31 -14.00
CA PRO A 666 0.70 -19.32 -14.95
C PRO A 666 1.97 -18.61 -14.46
N GLY A 667 2.94 -18.52 -15.36
CA GLY A 667 4.18 -17.78 -15.17
C GLY A 667 5.35 -18.58 -14.63
N VAL A 668 5.15 -19.79 -14.07
CA VAL A 668 6.23 -20.57 -13.42
C VAL A 668 7.32 -21.05 -14.38
N LEU A 669 7.04 -21.10 -15.68
CA LEU A 669 7.97 -21.60 -16.71
C LEU A 669 8.88 -20.52 -17.31
N HIS A 670 8.57 -19.24 -17.10
CA HIS A 670 9.31 -18.15 -17.75
C HIS A 670 10.13 -17.33 -16.73
N PRO A 671 11.42 -17.06 -16.99
CA PRO A 671 12.31 -16.37 -16.05
C PRO A 671 11.90 -14.94 -15.69
N VAL A 672 11.11 -14.28 -16.54
CA VAL A 672 10.56 -12.94 -16.25
C VAL A 672 9.76 -12.88 -14.94
N ASN A 673 9.15 -14.00 -14.54
CA ASN A 673 8.29 -14.08 -13.35
C ASN A 673 9.05 -14.54 -12.10
N SER A 674 10.35 -14.79 -12.21
CA SER A 674 11.23 -15.08 -11.08
C SER A 674 11.67 -13.78 -10.41
N PRO A 675 11.86 -13.72 -9.08
CA PRO A 675 12.36 -12.52 -8.40
C PRO A 675 13.86 -12.28 -8.62
N PHE A 676 14.59 -13.31 -9.09
CA PHE A 676 16.01 -13.25 -9.39
C PHE A 676 16.27 -13.77 -10.78
N ASP A 677 17.38 -13.33 -11.36
CA ASP A 677 17.67 -13.57 -12.75
C ASP A 677 19.17 -13.68 -13.03
N TYR A 678 19.49 -14.26 -14.19
CA TYR A 678 20.85 -14.27 -14.72
C TYR A 678 21.11 -13.07 -15.63
N SER A 679 22.33 -12.58 -15.65
CA SER A 679 22.81 -11.58 -16.61
C SER A 679 24.27 -11.87 -16.96
N PHE A 680 24.66 -11.60 -18.20
CA PHE A 680 25.98 -11.98 -18.73
C PHE A 680 26.74 -10.76 -19.22
N ILE A 681 27.88 -10.50 -18.60
CA ILE A 681 28.73 -9.34 -18.89
C ILE A 681 29.99 -9.85 -19.59
N LYS A 682 30.16 -9.47 -20.85
CA LYS A 682 31.36 -9.77 -21.64
C LYS A 682 32.45 -8.78 -21.24
N HIS A 683 33.64 -9.28 -20.92
CA HIS A 683 34.75 -8.45 -20.43
C HIS A 683 35.85 -8.26 -21.46
N ALA A 684 36.29 -7.01 -21.57
CA ALA A 684 37.54 -6.61 -22.20
C ALA A 684 38.61 -6.32 -21.12
N PRO A 685 39.90 -6.28 -21.47
CA PRO A 685 40.94 -5.82 -20.55
C PRO A 685 40.62 -4.42 -19.99
N GLY A 686 40.58 -4.30 -18.66
CA GLY A 686 40.27 -3.03 -17.98
C GLY A 686 38.78 -2.64 -17.93
N ASP A 687 37.85 -3.58 -18.20
CA ASP A 687 36.41 -3.33 -18.13
C ASP A 687 35.97 -2.87 -16.73
N SER A 688 35.32 -1.69 -16.68
CA SER A 688 34.82 -1.07 -15.45
C SER A 688 33.66 -1.83 -14.81
N ARG A 689 33.00 -2.72 -15.55
CA ARG A 689 31.89 -3.56 -15.08
C ARG A 689 32.35 -4.84 -14.38
N LEU A 690 33.67 -5.05 -14.24
CA LEU A 690 34.16 -6.00 -13.27
C LEU A 690 33.67 -5.61 -11.86
N PRO A 691 33.46 -6.59 -10.96
CA PRO A 691 33.02 -6.29 -9.61
C PRO A 691 33.91 -5.23 -8.97
N ASN A 692 33.29 -4.25 -8.32
CA ASN A 692 33.99 -3.19 -7.62
C ASN A 692 33.40 -3.07 -6.21
N ALA A 693 34.21 -2.55 -5.30
CA ALA A 693 33.86 -2.35 -3.91
C ALA A 693 34.31 -0.95 -3.49
N GLY A 694 33.52 -0.28 -2.65
CA GLY A 694 33.90 1.00 -2.06
C GLY A 694 35.22 0.90 -1.29
N GLU A 695 36.01 1.98 -1.33
CA GLU A 695 37.36 2.01 -0.74
C GLU A 695 37.35 1.86 0.79
N ASP A 696 36.36 2.46 1.47
CA ASP A 696 36.32 2.50 2.94
C ASP A 696 35.58 1.30 3.56
N ASN A 697 34.35 1.01 3.10
CA ASN A 697 33.46 0.01 3.73
C ASN A 697 33.21 -1.24 2.88
N HIS A 698 33.90 -1.34 1.74
CA HIS A 698 33.72 -2.42 0.76
C HIS A 698 32.27 -2.56 0.29
N SER A 699 31.56 -1.43 0.21
CA SER A 699 30.16 -1.39 -0.22
C SER A 699 30.04 -1.85 -1.67
N GLY A 700 28.96 -2.57 -1.97
CA GLY A 700 28.61 -2.95 -3.34
C GLY A 700 27.74 -1.89 -4.00
N TYR A 701 27.30 -2.17 -5.22
CA TYR A 701 26.35 -1.33 -5.95
C TYR A 701 25.26 -2.22 -6.53
N ILE A 702 24.01 -1.84 -6.28
CA ILE A 702 22.80 -2.62 -6.60
C ILE A 702 21.68 -1.70 -7.12
N VAL A 703 20.50 -2.26 -7.34
CA VAL A 703 19.28 -1.58 -7.79
C VAL A 703 19.42 -0.97 -9.16
N SER A 704 19.93 0.25 -9.32
CA SER A 704 19.99 0.98 -10.58
C SER A 704 21.16 0.58 -11.49
N GLY A 705 22.17 -0.11 -10.96
CA GLY A 705 23.36 -0.47 -11.72
C GLY A 705 24.32 -1.36 -10.94
N PHE A 706 25.36 -1.82 -11.64
CA PHE A 706 26.34 -2.77 -11.09
C PHE A 706 27.65 -2.15 -10.64
N ASP A 707 27.88 -0.87 -10.94
CA ASP A 707 29.09 -0.13 -10.63
C ASP A 707 28.80 1.20 -9.91
N LYS A 708 29.86 1.86 -9.47
CA LYS A 708 29.80 3.14 -8.72
C LYS A 708 29.11 4.27 -9.47
N SER A 709 29.14 4.28 -10.80
CA SER A 709 28.61 5.38 -11.61
C SER A 709 27.09 5.37 -11.74
N SER A 710 26.47 4.21 -11.52
CA SER A 710 25.04 4.00 -11.77
C SER A 710 24.31 3.29 -10.64
N GLY A 711 24.98 2.53 -9.78
CA GLY A 711 24.34 1.70 -8.76
C GLY A 711 24.33 2.29 -7.35
N LEU A 712 23.40 1.81 -6.53
CA LEU A 712 23.19 2.25 -5.15
C LEU A 712 23.97 1.35 -4.20
N SER A 713 24.73 1.97 -3.29
CA SER A 713 25.44 1.28 -2.22
C SER A 713 24.59 1.03 -0.98
N ARG A 714 23.50 1.80 -0.81
CA ARG A 714 22.53 1.66 0.26
C ARG A 714 21.10 1.88 -0.26
N VAL A 715 20.17 1.02 0.11
CA VAL A 715 18.73 1.16 -0.16
C VAL A 715 17.95 0.47 0.95
N VAL A 716 17.07 1.19 1.64
CA VAL A 716 16.04 0.56 2.49
C VAL A 716 14.87 0.19 1.60
N ALA A 717 14.50 -1.08 1.57
CA ALA A 717 13.37 -1.59 0.78
C ALA A 717 12.19 -2.03 1.64
N ALA A 718 12.46 -2.49 2.88
CA ALA A 718 11.45 -3.02 3.77
C ALA A 718 11.60 -2.42 5.16
N GLU A 719 10.54 -1.83 5.70
CA GLU A 719 10.57 -1.27 7.04
C GLU A 719 10.20 -2.33 8.09
N LEU A 720 10.98 -2.34 9.17
CA LEU A 720 10.59 -2.96 10.43
C LEU A 720 10.11 -1.85 11.37
N PRO A 721 8.88 -1.94 11.92
CA PRO A 721 8.34 -0.92 12.81
C PRO A 721 9.26 -0.71 14.03
N ILE A 722 9.76 0.51 14.17
CA ILE A 722 10.55 0.97 15.34
C ILE A 722 9.74 1.92 16.23
N ARG A 723 8.47 2.16 15.88
CA ARG A 723 7.41 2.77 16.67
C ARG A 723 6.10 2.06 16.31
N PRO A 724 5.04 2.17 17.12
CA PRO A 724 3.72 1.65 16.77
C PRO A 724 3.23 2.20 15.43
N ILE A 725 2.48 1.38 14.70
CA ILE A 725 1.79 1.82 13.48
C ILE A 725 0.66 2.79 13.84
N CYS A 726 0.42 3.77 12.97
CA CYS A 726 -0.64 4.77 13.12
C CYS A 726 -1.65 4.72 11.98
N SER A 727 -1.37 4.02 10.88
CA SER A 727 -2.25 3.91 9.72
C SER A 727 -2.21 2.52 9.09
N LEU A 728 -3.34 2.09 8.51
CA LEU A 728 -3.40 0.83 7.75
C LEU A 728 -2.48 0.84 6.52
N ALA A 729 -2.19 2.00 5.95
CA ALA A 729 -1.32 2.05 4.77
C ALA A 729 0.15 1.73 5.09
N GLU A 730 0.57 1.78 6.36
CA GLU A 730 1.91 1.35 6.78
C GLU A 730 2.14 -0.16 6.59
N LEU A 731 1.05 -0.94 6.55
CA LEU A 731 1.11 -2.37 6.26
C LEU A 731 1.64 -2.67 4.85
N GLN A 732 1.81 -1.66 3.98
CA GLN A 732 2.54 -1.84 2.72
C GLN A 732 3.97 -2.36 2.95
N ASN A 733 4.58 -2.12 4.12
CA ASN A 733 5.93 -2.56 4.43
C ASN A 733 5.98 -3.97 5.04
N TRP A 734 4.82 -4.58 5.31
CA TRP A 734 4.72 -5.96 5.77
C TRP A 734 4.83 -6.95 4.59
N ASP A 735 5.72 -7.93 4.71
CA ASP A 735 5.86 -8.99 3.71
C ASP A 735 4.72 -10.01 3.84
N LEU A 736 3.60 -9.71 3.17
CA LEU A 736 2.40 -10.55 3.16
C LEU A 736 2.65 -11.91 2.51
N ARG A 737 3.49 -12.01 1.48
CA ARG A 737 3.73 -13.27 0.79
C ARG A 737 4.76 -14.13 1.50
N TYR A 738 5.72 -13.51 2.19
CA TYR A 738 6.73 -14.15 3.01
C TYR A 738 7.35 -15.37 2.32
N GLU A 739 7.00 -16.58 2.75
CA GLU A 739 7.55 -17.82 2.22
C GLU A 739 6.71 -18.49 1.11
N ASN A 740 5.74 -17.80 0.52
CA ASN A 740 4.97 -18.33 -0.59
C ASN A 740 5.87 -18.53 -1.83
N PRO A 741 6.06 -19.77 -2.31
CA PRO A 741 7.04 -20.08 -3.35
C PRO A 741 6.54 -19.87 -4.77
N ILE A 742 5.29 -19.52 -4.98
CA ILE A 742 4.67 -19.39 -6.32
C ILE A 742 4.60 -17.89 -6.69
N PRO A 743 4.76 -17.50 -7.97
CA PRO A 743 4.51 -16.11 -8.39
C PRO A 743 3.02 -15.73 -8.29
N PRO A 744 2.61 -14.45 -8.41
CA PRO A 744 3.46 -13.27 -8.56
C PRO A 744 4.21 -12.91 -7.27
N TYR A 745 5.51 -12.61 -7.33
CA TYR A 745 6.29 -12.28 -6.14
C TYR A 745 6.20 -10.78 -5.82
N GLN A 746 5.02 -10.30 -5.46
CA GLN A 746 4.79 -8.86 -5.22
C GLN A 746 5.20 -8.44 -3.81
N PHE A 747 5.69 -7.21 -3.67
CA PHE A 747 5.88 -6.52 -2.40
C PHE A 747 5.19 -5.15 -2.43
N ASN A 748 4.95 -4.54 -1.27
CA ASN A 748 4.13 -3.33 -1.14
C ASN A 748 2.71 -3.49 -1.70
N VAL A 749 1.99 -4.51 -1.22
CA VAL A 749 0.67 -4.90 -1.73
C VAL A 749 -0.51 -4.20 -1.04
N ILE A 750 -0.44 -4.01 0.29
CA ILE A 750 -1.53 -3.40 1.07
C ILE A 750 -1.59 -1.89 0.80
N ALA A 751 -2.80 -1.34 0.72
CA ALA A 751 -3.12 0.04 0.36
C ALA A 751 -2.74 0.46 -1.08
N ASN A 752 -2.06 -0.40 -1.83
CA ASN A 752 -1.82 -0.27 -3.26
C ASN A 752 -2.82 -1.14 -4.05
N SER A 753 -2.87 -0.97 -5.38
CA SER A 753 -3.97 -1.53 -6.17
C SER A 753 -3.62 -1.95 -7.60
N ASP A 754 -2.34 -1.94 -7.95
CA ASP A 754 -1.87 -2.35 -9.28
C ASP A 754 -2.17 -3.83 -9.53
N ALA A 755 -2.74 -4.11 -10.71
CA ALA A 755 -3.00 -5.46 -11.17
C ALA A 755 -1.69 -6.25 -11.38
N THR A 756 -1.76 -7.55 -11.15
CA THR A 756 -0.73 -8.49 -11.61
C THR A 756 -1.02 -8.97 -13.04
N PRO A 757 -0.01 -9.13 -13.90
CA PRO A 757 -0.23 -9.65 -15.24
C PRO A 757 -0.50 -11.15 -15.30
N LEU A 758 -0.34 -11.88 -14.19
CA LEU A 758 -0.56 -13.33 -14.11
C LEU A 758 -2.01 -13.72 -13.82
N ILE A 759 -2.88 -12.76 -13.53
CA ILE A 759 -4.30 -13.01 -13.20
C ILE A 759 -5.18 -12.20 -14.17
N PRO A 760 -6.30 -12.76 -14.67
CA PRO A 760 -7.21 -12.03 -15.55
C PRO A 760 -7.73 -10.72 -14.95
N PRO A 761 -8.04 -9.70 -15.76
CA PRO A 761 -8.48 -8.39 -15.29
C PRO A 761 -9.81 -8.43 -14.51
N ASN A 762 -10.65 -9.43 -14.75
CA ASN A 762 -11.95 -9.62 -14.09
C ASN A 762 -11.93 -10.72 -13.01
N ALA A 763 -10.77 -11.04 -12.44
CA ALA A 763 -10.64 -12.07 -11.42
C ALA A 763 -9.60 -11.71 -10.35
N VAL A 764 -9.68 -12.37 -9.19
CA VAL A 764 -8.67 -12.31 -8.12
C VAL A 764 -7.86 -13.60 -7.98
N VAL A 765 -8.18 -14.61 -8.79
CA VAL A 765 -7.48 -15.90 -8.86
C VAL A 765 -7.52 -16.43 -10.29
N ASN A 766 -6.62 -17.35 -10.63
CA ASN A 766 -6.63 -18.00 -11.94
C ASN A 766 -7.79 -19.00 -12.11
N PRO A 767 -8.45 -19.05 -13.29
CA PRO A 767 -9.64 -19.86 -13.52
C PRO A 767 -9.38 -21.36 -13.68
N GLY A 768 -8.11 -21.80 -13.75
CA GLY A 768 -7.72 -23.20 -13.92
C GLY A 768 -7.90 -24.09 -12.68
N ALA A 769 -8.05 -23.50 -11.48
CA ALA A 769 -8.29 -24.22 -10.23
C ALA A 769 -9.11 -23.41 -9.21
N PRO A 770 -10.29 -22.87 -9.58
CA PRO A 770 -10.99 -21.86 -8.80
C PRO A 770 -11.59 -22.41 -7.50
N SER A 771 -11.66 -23.73 -7.32
CA SER A 771 -12.22 -24.38 -6.13
C SER A 771 -11.16 -24.83 -5.10
N ASN A 772 -9.88 -24.62 -5.36
CA ASN A 772 -8.81 -25.03 -4.44
C ASN A 772 -8.61 -23.96 -3.34
N SER A 773 -8.44 -24.34 -2.08
CA SER A 773 -8.05 -23.42 -1.00
C SER A 773 -6.52 -23.37 -0.80
N LYS A 774 -5.80 -24.35 -1.36
CA LYS A 774 -4.34 -24.49 -1.24
C LYS A 774 -3.65 -23.96 -2.48
N ASN A 775 -2.47 -23.37 -2.30
CA ASN A 775 -1.57 -22.92 -3.39
C ASN A 775 -2.14 -21.90 -4.37
N LEU A 776 -3.23 -21.20 -4.04
CA LEU A 776 -3.81 -20.24 -4.97
C LEU A 776 -2.90 -19.04 -5.22
N GLN A 777 -2.70 -18.70 -6.49
CA GLN A 777 -2.26 -17.37 -6.89
C GLN A 777 -3.42 -16.40 -6.70
N HIS A 778 -3.25 -15.44 -5.80
CA HIS A 778 -4.22 -14.38 -5.55
C HIS A 778 -3.74 -13.05 -6.14
N ASP A 779 -4.70 -12.20 -6.47
CA ASP A 779 -4.49 -10.77 -6.52
C ASP A 779 -4.37 -10.28 -5.06
N ASP A 780 -3.14 -10.27 -4.55
CA ASP A 780 -2.87 -10.04 -3.13
C ASP A 780 -3.28 -8.64 -2.68
N ALA A 781 -3.08 -7.63 -3.56
CA ALA A 781 -3.49 -6.26 -3.30
C ALA A 781 -5.02 -6.18 -3.14
N TYR A 782 -5.78 -6.74 -4.08
CA TYR A 782 -7.24 -6.76 -4.01
C TYR A 782 -7.73 -7.47 -2.74
N CYS A 783 -7.23 -8.70 -2.51
CA CYS A 783 -7.63 -9.55 -1.39
C CYS A 783 -7.33 -8.92 -0.04
N ALA A 784 -6.14 -8.33 0.14
CA ALA A 784 -5.75 -7.73 1.41
C ALA A 784 -6.54 -6.45 1.70
N ASN A 785 -6.74 -5.59 0.71
CA ASN A 785 -7.53 -4.36 0.90
C ASN A 785 -9.00 -4.65 1.19
N HIS A 786 -9.56 -5.70 0.59
CA HIS A 786 -10.93 -6.17 0.86
C HIS A 786 -11.11 -6.63 2.31
N LEU A 787 -10.11 -7.28 2.89
CA LEU A 787 -10.14 -7.70 4.30
C LEU A 787 -9.93 -6.54 5.28
N LEU A 788 -9.11 -5.56 4.92
CA LEU A 788 -8.64 -4.54 5.86
C LEU A 788 -9.51 -3.28 5.88
N PHE A 789 -9.73 -2.61 4.75
CA PHE A 789 -10.17 -1.22 4.75
C PHE A 789 -11.63 -1.00 5.16
N ASP A 790 -12.46 -2.05 5.11
CA ASP A 790 -13.85 -1.96 5.56
C ASP A 790 -14.02 -2.44 7.01
N ASP A 791 -13.22 -3.44 7.43
CA ASP A 791 -13.38 -4.15 8.70
C ASP A 791 -12.47 -3.63 9.82
N TRP A 792 -11.34 -2.99 9.49
CA TRP A 792 -10.27 -2.65 10.43
C TRP A 792 -9.89 -1.16 10.41
N PHE A 793 -9.27 -0.71 11.50
CA PHE A 793 -8.60 0.60 11.61
C PHE A 793 -7.43 0.50 12.62
N VAL A 794 -6.62 1.56 12.73
CA VAL A 794 -5.46 1.62 13.64
C VAL A 794 -5.58 2.83 14.54
N SER A 795 -5.97 2.66 15.81
CA SER A 795 -6.09 3.75 16.78
C SER A 795 -4.77 4.30 17.28
N SER A 796 -3.69 3.51 17.21
CA SER A 796 -2.41 3.75 17.91
C SER A 796 -2.46 3.70 19.44
N ILE A 797 -3.53 3.16 20.04
CA ILE A 797 -3.54 2.83 21.48
C ILE A 797 -2.58 1.64 21.68
N SER A 798 -1.37 1.95 22.15
CA SER A 798 -0.21 1.05 22.18
C SER A 798 0.86 1.61 23.13
N ASP A 799 1.89 0.82 23.47
CA ASP A 799 3.05 1.37 24.19
C ASP A 799 3.71 2.47 23.33
N ARG A 800 3.97 3.66 23.91
CA ARG A 800 4.55 4.81 23.20
C ARG A 800 6.02 5.00 23.56
N PRO A 801 6.96 4.74 22.64
CA PRO A 801 8.38 4.98 22.86
C PRO A 801 8.74 6.46 22.97
N ASP A 802 9.70 6.81 23.82
CA ASP A 802 10.26 8.17 23.89
C ASP A 802 10.95 8.57 22.57
N THR A 803 11.62 7.62 21.93
CA THR A 803 12.34 7.83 20.66
C THR A 803 12.04 6.71 19.65
N PHE A 804 12.92 5.72 19.52
CA PHE A 804 12.77 4.57 18.63
C PHE A 804 13.08 3.26 19.38
N GLY A 805 12.35 2.19 19.06
CA GLY A 805 12.41 0.91 19.75
C GLY A 805 11.55 0.88 21.01
N ARG A 806 11.96 0.12 22.03
CA ARG A 806 11.23 -0.01 23.30
C ARG A 806 11.61 1.05 24.34
N GLY A 807 10.67 1.35 25.24
CA GLY A 807 10.80 2.38 26.28
C GLY A 807 9.56 3.26 26.29
N GLY A 808 9.55 4.31 27.12
CA GLY A 808 8.43 5.25 27.22
C GLY A 808 7.20 4.74 27.96
N GLU A 809 6.04 5.24 27.57
CA GLU A 809 4.74 5.04 28.22
C GLU A 809 4.12 3.69 27.85
N SER A 810 3.47 3.04 28.81
CA SER A 810 2.72 1.81 28.52
C SER A 810 1.40 2.12 27.81
N LEU A 811 0.82 1.13 27.12
CA LEU A 811 -0.51 1.25 26.51
C LEU A 811 -1.56 1.82 27.48
N SER A 812 -1.56 1.35 28.73
CA SER A 812 -2.52 1.81 29.74
C SER A 812 -2.28 3.26 30.15
N ASP A 813 -1.02 3.70 30.25
CA ASP A 813 -0.67 5.10 30.54
C ASP A 813 -1.12 6.00 29.37
N VAL A 814 -0.80 5.62 28.13
CA VAL A 814 -1.20 6.35 26.92
C VAL A 814 -2.71 6.51 26.84
N PHE A 815 -3.47 5.46 27.16
CA PHE A 815 -4.93 5.52 27.16
C PHE A 815 -5.47 6.37 28.31
N ALA A 816 -4.87 6.30 29.51
CA ALA A 816 -5.27 7.13 30.64
C ALA A 816 -5.09 8.63 30.36
N ASP A 817 -3.95 9.02 29.80
CA ASP A 817 -3.66 10.41 29.44
C ASP A 817 -4.60 10.91 28.33
N PHE A 818 -4.96 10.02 27.39
CA PHE A 818 -5.94 10.33 26.35
C PHE A 818 -7.35 10.55 26.91
N VAL A 819 -7.78 9.73 27.87
CA VAL A 819 -9.07 9.91 28.57
C VAL A 819 -9.08 11.18 29.41
N ALA A 820 -7.96 11.52 30.06
CA ALA A 820 -7.79 12.76 30.82
C ALA A 820 -7.66 14.01 29.92
N GLY A 821 -7.52 13.84 28.60
CA GLY A 821 -7.29 14.94 27.67
C GLY A 821 -5.93 15.63 27.84
N GLU A 822 -4.96 14.96 28.46
CA GLU A 822 -3.61 15.47 28.68
C GLU A 822 -2.76 15.32 27.42
N THR A 823 -2.79 14.15 26.79
CA THR A 823 -2.01 13.84 25.59
C THR A 823 -2.87 13.16 24.52
N PRO A 824 -2.91 13.67 23.27
CA PRO A 824 -3.63 13.01 22.18
C PRO A 824 -2.96 11.68 21.78
N LEU A 825 -3.70 10.81 21.09
CA LEU A 825 -3.11 9.61 20.47
C LEU A 825 -2.12 9.98 19.35
N ASP A 826 -1.18 9.09 19.04
CA ASP A 826 -0.23 9.29 17.93
C ASP A 826 -0.99 9.45 16.60
N ASN A 827 -2.04 8.65 16.39
CA ASN A 827 -3.08 8.87 15.40
C ASN A 827 -4.07 9.93 15.90
N ARG A 828 -3.84 11.16 15.43
CA ARG A 828 -4.54 12.37 15.88
C ARG A 828 -5.92 12.54 15.26
N SER A 829 -6.32 11.71 14.30
CA SER A 829 -7.63 11.80 13.67
C SER A 829 -8.77 11.32 14.57
N TYR A 830 -8.45 10.63 15.67
CA TYR A 830 -9.44 10.06 16.58
C TYR A 830 -9.50 10.79 17.91
N HIS A 831 -10.73 11.10 18.30
CA HIS A 831 -11.03 11.79 19.55
C HIS A 831 -12.06 10.98 20.34
N LEU A 832 -12.06 11.13 21.66
CA LEU A 832 -13.16 10.63 22.48
C LEU A 832 -14.41 11.48 22.25
N PHE A 833 -15.57 10.83 22.31
CA PHE A 833 -16.84 11.54 22.45
C PHE A 833 -16.79 12.47 23.67
N PRO A 834 -17.38 13.68 23.61
CA PRO A 834 -17.40 14.61 24.74
C PRO A 834 -17.92 14.00 26.05
N GLU A 835 -18.83 13.04 25.97
CA GLU A 835 -19.40 12.33 27.11
C GLU A 835 -18.43 11.33 27.78
N ASP A 836 -17.41 10.86 27.05
CA ASP A 836 -16.41 9.91 27.52
C ASP A 836 -15.10 10.61 27.96
N GLN A 837 -14.95 11.91 27.72
CA GLN A 837 -13.77 12.69 28.15
C GLN A 837 -13.79 12.93 29.65
N ASN A 838 -12.60 12.86 30.28
CA ASN A 838 -12.43 13.02 31.73
C ASN A 838 -13.31 12.07 32.55
N ASP A 839 -13.47 10.82 32.10
CA ASP A 839 -14.28 9.82 32.78
C ASP A 839 -13.81 9.63 34.24
N GLN A 840 -14.66 10.07 35.18
CA GLN A 840 -14.40 9.95 36.62
C GLN A 840 -14.79 8.57 37.18
N SER A 841 -15.54 7.77 36.43
CA SER A 841 -15.99 6.44 36.88
C SER A 841 -14.86 5.41 36.80
N GLY A 842 -13.92 5.58 35.86
CA GLY A 842 -12.88 4.62 35.56
C GLY A 842 -13.35 3.47 34.66
N GLU A 843 -14.63 3.46 34.24
CA GLU A 843 -15.22 2.40 33.42
C GLU A 843 -14.49 2.25 32.08
N LEU A 844 -14.05 3.35 31.45
CA LEU A 844 -13.29 3.28 30.20
C LEU A 844 -11.92 2.59 30.39
N LEU A 845 -11.26 2.81 31.52
CA LEU A 845 -9.99 2.16 31.85
C LEU A 845 -10.17 0.67 32.17
N GLU A 846 -11.32 0.28 32.70
CA GLU A 846 -11.67 -1.14 32.85
C GLU A 846 -12.01 -1.77 31.49
N GLU A 847 -12.78 -1.09 30.64
CA GLU A 847 -13.16 -1.56 29.30
C GLU A 847 -11.93 -1.82 28.42
N ILE A 848 -10.93 -0.92 28.46
CA ILE A 848 -9.73 -1.12 27.63
C ILE A 848 -9.02 -2.42 28.02
N ASP A 849 -9.00 -2.81 29.30
CA ASP A 849 -8.32 -4.00 29.80
C ASP A 849 -9.01 -5.32 29.42
N GLU A 850 -10.26 -5.27 28.97
CA GLU A 850 -10.99 -6.44 28.49
C GLU A 850 -10.36 -7.05 27.21
N SER A 851 -10.49 -8.36 27.07
CA SER A 851 -9.89 -9.12 25.95
C SER A 851 -10.53 -8.84 24.58
N ASP A 852 -11.71 -8.24 24.57
CA ASP A 852 -12.49 -7.88 23.39
C ASP A 852 -12.59 -6.36 23.16
N SER A 853 -11.84 -5.54 23.93
CA SER A 853 -11.70 -4.09 23.76
C SER A 853 -11.40 -3.66 22.31
N TRP A 854 -10.62 -4.46 21.58
CA TRP A 854 -10.32 -4.24 20.16
C TRP A 854 -11.56 -4.29 19.23
N GLN A 855 -12.69 -4.83 19.70
CA GLN A 855 -13.97 -4.82 18.97
C GLN A 855 -14.91 -3.68 19.42
N THR A 856 -14.76 -3.19 20.65
CA THR A 856 -15.69 -2.22 21.25
C THR A 856 -15.17 -0.78 21.23
N ILE A 857 -13.85 -0.57 21.25
CA ILE A 857 -13.22 0.76 21.38
C ILE A 857 -13.66 1.75 20.31
N ALA A 858 -13.98 1.27 19.10
CA ALA A 858 -14.50 2.11 18.02
C ALA A 858 -15.80 2.84 18.39
N ALA A 859 -16.59 2.32 19.34
CA ALA A 859 -17.79 2.96 19.85
C ALA A 859 -17.53 4.14 20.82
N ARG A 860 -16.27 4.29 21.27
CA ARG A 860 -15.79 5.38 22.14
C ARG A 860 -15.05 6.46 21.36
N LEU A 861 -14.70 6.20 20.10
CA LEU A 861 -13.93 7.10 19.25
C LEU A 861 -14.81 7.73 18.16
N GLN A 862 -14.61 9.03 17.95
CA GLN A 862 -15.12 9.78 16.81
C GLN A 862 -13.97 10.24 15.91
N VAL A 863 -14.26 10.40 14.62
CA VAL A 863 -13.29 10.85 13.62
C VAL A 863 -13.58 12.30 13.29
N GLU A 864 -12.68 13.20 13.70
CA GLU A 864 -12.75 14.61 13.29
C GLU A 864 -12.24 14.75 11.86
N GLY A 865 -12.92 15.55 11.04
CA GLY A 865 -12.54 15.76 9.65
C GLY A 865 -12.78 14.54 8.76
N MET A 866 -13.65 13.60 9.17
CA MET A 866 -13.96 12.42 8.36
C MET A 866 -14.40 12.83 6.94
N PHE A 867 -13.78 12.24 5.93
CA PHE A 867 -13.90 12.62 4.53
C PHE A 867 -14.47 11.49 3.67
N ASN A 868 -15.57 11.78 2.97
CA ASN A 868 -16.25 10.83 2.10
C ASN A 868 -15.59 10.80 0.71
N VAL A 869 -15.03 9.64 0.34
CA VAL A 869 -14.31 9.41 -0.93
C VAL A 869 -15.18 9.60 -2.17
N ASN A 870 -16.50 9.64 -2.02
CA ASN A 870 -17.44 9.96 -3.10
C ASN A 870 -17.55 11.47 -3.39
N SER A 871 -16.78 12.32 -2.71
CA SER A 871 -16.77 13.75 -2.99
C SER A 871 -16.26 14.04 -4.41
N VAL A 872 -16.98 14.92 -5.09
CA VAL A 872 -16.59 15.50 -6.40
C VAL A 872 -16.12 16.95 -6.28
N SER A 873 -15.94 17.45 -5.04
CA SER A 873 -15.45 18.80 -4.78
C SER A 873 -13.95 18.87 -5.02
N LEU A 874 -13.56 19.48 -6.15
CA LEU A 874 -12.15 19.68 -6.49
C LEU A 874 -11.39 20.49 -5.43
N PRO A 875 -11.92 21.62 -4.90
CA PRO A 875 -11.24 22.35 -3.83
C PRO A 875 -11.04 21.52 -2.55
N ALA A 876 -12.00 20.65 -2.21
CA ALA A 876 -11.89 19.79 -1.02
C ALA A 876 -10.76 18.77 -1.18
N TRP A 877 -10.65 18.12 -2.34
CA TRP A 877 -9.55 17.20 -2.65
C TRP A 877 -8.19 17.90 -2.71
N LYS A 878 -8.13 19.13 -3.25
CA LYS A 878 -6.89 19.94 -3.23
C LYS A 878 -6.46 20.23 -1.80
N ALA A 879 -7.37 20.67 -0.95
CA ALA A 879 -7.09 20.93 0.45
C ALA A 879 -6.57 19.67 1.16
N LEU A 880 -7.20 18.51 0.93
CA LEU A 880 -6.79 17.26 1.55
C LEU A 880 -5.41 16.76 1.07
N LEU A 881 -5.14 16.82 -0.23
CA LEU A 881 -3.85 16.36 -0.79
C LEU A 881 -2.68 17.29 -0.45
N LYS A 882 -2.96 18.55 -0.13
CA LYS A 882 -1.98 19.56 0.28
C LYS A 882 -1.68 19.59 1.78
N HIS A 883 -2.14 18.60 2.55
CA HIS A 883 -2.07 18.62 4.03
C HIS A 883 -0.68 18.89 4.61
N ALA A 884 0.42 18.46 3.98
CA ALA A 884 1.75 18.46 4.58
C ALA A 884 2.49 19.81 4.41
N ARG A 885 2.00 20.91 5.00
CA ARG A 885 2.67 22.22 4.97
C ARG A 885 3.72 22.38 6.09
N ASP A 886 4.81 23.05 5.78
CA ASP A 886 5.87 23.46 6.73
C ASP A 886 6.39 22.30 7.63
N GLN A 887 6.59 21.11 7.05
CA GLN A 887 6.98 19.91 7.80
C GLN A 887 8.47 19.58 7.63
N SER A 888 9.08 19.06 8.70
CA SER A 888 10.41 18.44 8.63
C SER A 888 10.29 16.94 8.42
N VAL A 889 11.17 16.38 7.58
CA VAL A 889 11.21 14.95 7.27
C VAL A 889 12.39 14.29 7.97
N PRO A 890 12.17 13.26 8.80
CA PRO A 890 13.24 12.42 9.31
C PRO A 890 13.85 11.58 8.18
N TYR A 891 15.17 11.53 8.09
CA TYR A 891 15.87 10.72 7.08
C TYR A 891 17.14 10.07 7.63
N LEU A 892 17.55 8.97 7.02
CA LEU A 892 18.80 8.29 7.31
C LEU A 892 19.98 8.99 6.62
N SER A 893 20.98 9.37 7.40
CA SER A 893 22.24 9.94 6.89
C SER A 893 23.42 9.04 7.23
N PHE A 894 24.38 8.93 6.31
CA PHE A 894 25.61 8.16 6.51
C PHE A 894 26.85 8.98 6.21
N ASN A 895 27.77 9.03 7.17
CA ASN A 895 28.99 9.83 7.09
C ASN A 895 30.24 9.01 6.75
N GLY A 896 30.08 7.76 6.30
CA GLY A 896 31.20 6.85 6.02
C GLY A 896 31.56 5.91 7.18
N GLN A 897 31.13 6.20 8.41
CA GLN A 897 31.43 5.36 9.58
C GLN A 897 30.17 4.98 10.37
N GLU A 898 29.24 5.92 10.54
CA GLU A 898 28.02 5.74 11.31
C GLU A 898 26.78 6.19 10.53
N THR A 899 25.64 5.59 10.86
CA THR A 899 24.32 6.02 10.38
C THR A 899 23.58 6.71 11.51
N SER A 900 22.95 7.84 11.23
CA SER A 900 22.10 8.57 12.16
C SER A 900 20.78 8.98 11.50
N VAL A 901 19.79 9.28 12.33
CA VAL A 901 18.52 9.88 11.89
C VAL A 901 18.62 11.40 12.04
N LEU A 902 18.50 12.13 10.93
CA LEU A 902 18.53 13.59 10.89
C LEU A 902 17.17 14.14 10.46
N LEU A 903 16.96 15.45 10.63
CA LEU A 903 15.78 16.17 10.16
C LEU A 903 16.13 17.05 8.96
N SER A 904 15.24 17.10 7.98
CA SER A 904 15.32 18.08 6.89
C SER A 904 14.95 19.48 7.39
N ASP A 905 15.33 20.49 6.61
CA ASP A 905 14.68 21.80 6.69
C ASP A 905 13.18 21.65 6.45
N ARG A 906 12.38 22.53 7.07
CA ARG A 906 10.94 22.55 6.86
C ARG A 906 10.62 22.82 5.39
N GLY A 907 9.57 22.20 4.89
CA GLY A 907 9.06 22.46 3.55
C GLY A 907 7.72 21.81 3.30
N ASP A 908 7.15 22.13 2.15
CA ASP A 908 5.79 21.74 1.81
C ASP A 908 5.71 20.43 1.04
N HIS A 909 4.61 19.73 1.27
CA HIS A 909 4.09 18.60 0.51
C HIS A 909 5.10 17.46 0.36
N ALA A 910 5.86 17.20 1.42
CA ALA A 910 6.79 16.09 1.48
C ALA A 910 6.04 14.77 1.66
N ILE A 911 6.33 13.81 0.78
CA ILE A 911 5.78 12.46 0.82
C ILE A 911 6.94 11.47 0.85
N SER A 912 6.90 10.55 1.82
CA SER A 912 7.90 9.51 2.00
C SER A 912 7.20 8.17 2.22
N ARG A 913 7.73 7.09 1.64
CA ARG A 913 7.22 5.74 1.90
C ARG A 913 7.37 5.31 3.35
N PHE A 914 8.49 5.69 3.95
CA PHE A 914 8.84 5.33 5.32
C PHE A 914 8.67 6.53 6.26
N PRO A 915 8.38 6.32 7.55
CA PRO A 915 8.36 7.37 8.58
C PRO A 915 9.74 8.02 8.75
N ILE A 916 10.80 7.26 8.51
CA ILE A 916 12.17 7.75 8.33
C ILE A 916 12.59 7.45 6.90
N ALA A 917 12.74 8.50 6.08
CA ALA A 917 13.15 8.36 4.69
C ALA A 917 14.54 7.69 4.56
N GLY A 918 14.74 6.95 3.48
CA GLY A 918 15.99 6.21 3.24
C GLY A 918 17.19 7.10 2.95
N ASP A 919 16.94 8.33 2.49
CA ASP A 919 17.93 9.36 2.17
C ASP A 919 17.26 10.75 2.17
N VAL A 920 18.02 11.79 1.80
CA VAL A 920 17.55 13.17 1.59
C VAL A 920 16.48 13.28 0.48
N GLU A 921 15.98 14.49 0.24
CA GLU A 921 15.02 14.79 -0.83
C GLU A 921 15.52 14.31 -2.20
N ALA A 922 14.62 13.72 -2.99
CA ALA A 922 14.89 13.32 -4.37
C ALA A 922 15.38 14.52 -5.20
N GLY A 923 16.49 14.32 -5.93
CA GLY A 923 17.14 15.37 -6.72
C GLY A 923 18.21 16.17 -5.96
N GLN A 924 18.46 15.85 -4.69
CA GLN A 924 19.56 16.40 -3.89
C GLN A 924 20.72 15.40 -3.74
N PRO A 925 21.97 15.86 -3.45
CA PRO A 925 23.10 14.97 -3.18
C PRO A 925 22.87 14.07 -1.94
N GLY A 926 22.55 12.80 -2.17
CA GLY A 926 22.31 11.81 -1.13
C GLY A 926 23.54 11.02 -0.70
N THR A 927 23.33 10.06 0.21
CA THR A 927 24.38 9.14 0.71
C THR A 927 24.19 7.69 0.25
N SER A 928 23.14 7.41 -0.53
CA SER A 928 22.79 6.08 -1.01
C SER A 928 23.68 5.59 -2.16
N GLY A 929 24.22 6.49 -2.97
CA GLY A 929 25.11 6.19 -4.08
C GLY A 929 26.20 7.25 -4.27
N ALA A 930 27.11 7.02 -5.21
CA ALA A 930 28.19 7.97 -5.51
C ALA A 930 27.86 8.95 -6.65
N PHE A 931 26.73 8.75 -7.33
CA PHE A 931 26.22 9.63 -8.39
C PHE A 931 25.13 10.56 -7.83
N PHE A 932 24.95 11.71 -8.47
CA PHE A 932 24.13 12.81 -7.95
C PHE A 932 22.67 12.40 -7.76
N GLU A 933 22.09 11.69 -8.74
CA GLU A 933 20.69 11.30 -8.79
C GLU A 933 20.35 10.10 -7.88
N SER A 934 21.25 9.65 -7.01
CA SER A 934 21.00 8.45 -6.18
C SER A 934 19.79 8.59 -5.24
N SER A 935 19.50 9.82 -4.81
CA SER A 935 18.35 10.15 -3.96
C SER A 935 17.01 10.00 -4.68
N GLU A 936 16.99 10.00 -6.02
CA GLU A 936 15.76 9.76 -6.80
C GLU A 936 15.15 8.38 -6.56
N PHE A 937 15.97 7.41 -6.15
CA PHE A 937 15.54 6.04 -5.89
C PHE A 937 15.14 5.78 -4.42
N THR A 938 15.78 6.46 -3.46
CA THR A 938 15.71 6.15 -2.02
C THR A 938 15.15 7.26 -1.14
N GLY A 939 15.18 8.49 -1.65
CA GLY A 939 14.77 9.70 -0.94
C GLY A 939 13.26 9.89 -0.86
N TYR A 940 12.85 10.87 -0.06
CA TYR A 940 11.48 11.37 -0.05
C TYR A 940 11.25 12.38 -1.19
N ARG A 941 10.00 12.61 -1.58
CA ARG A 941 9.67 13.51 -2.69
C ARG A 941 8.77 14.65 -2.23
N ARG A 942 9.09 15.88 -2.62
CA ARG A 942 8.20 17.04 -2.47
C ARG A 942 7.38 17.25 -3.74
N PHE A 943 6.08 17.44 -3.58
CA PHE A 943 5.18 17.75 -4.68
C PHE A 943 4.93 19.25 -4.73
N SER A 944 4.94 19.84 -5.94
CA SER A 944 4.51 21.23 -6.09
C SER A 944 2.99 21.34 -6.00
N ASP A 945 2.49 22.53 -5.66
CA ASP A 945 1.07 22.87 -5.72
C ASP A 945 0.41 22.49 -7.05
N GLN A 946 1.08 22.77 -8.17
CA GLN A 946 0.58 22.44 -9.50
C GLN A 946 0.42 20.93 -9.70
N MET A 947 1.36 20.13 -9.17
CA MET A 947 1.28 18.66 -9.25
C MET A 947 0.12 18.12 -8.41
N LEU A 948 -0.09 18.66 -7.21
CA LEU A 948 -1.19 18.24 -6.34
C LEU A 948 -2.56 18.69 -6.87
N ASP A 949 -2.63 19.87 -7.47
CA ASP A 949 -3.83 20.35 -8.17
C ASP A 949 -4.21 19.42 -9.32
N GLN A 950 -3.23 19.04 -10.15
CA GLN A 950 -3.44 18.08 -11.24
C GLN A 950 -3.78 16.68 -10.72
N LEU A 951 -3.19 16.25 -9.60
CA LEU A 951 -3.53 14.99 -8.95
C LEU A 951 -5.00 14.98 -8.49
N ALA A 952 -5.47 16.08 -7.89
CA ALA A 952 -6.87 16.22 -7.47
C ALA A 952 -7.83 16.17 -8.67
N GLU A 953 -7.50 16.82 -9.79
CA GLU A 953 -8.31 16.78 -11.03
C GLU A 953 -8.39 15.36 -11.61
N ASN A 954 -7.25 14.67 -11.70
CA ASN A 954 -7.20 13.28 -12.15
C ASN A 954 -7.98 12.35 -11.20
N LEU A 955 -7.90 12.58 -9.89
CA LEU A 955 -8.61 11.79 -8.89
C LEU A 955 -10.13 11.96 -9.01
N VAL A 956 -10.63 13.19 -9.10
CA VAL A 956 -12.07 13.45 -9.31
C VAL A 956 -12.57 12.81 -10.60
N THR A 957 -11.76 12.84 -11.67
CA THR A 957 -12.07 12.13 -12.92
C THR A 957 -12.24 10.62 -12.69
N GLN A 958 -11.36 10.00 -11.90
CA GLN A 958 -11.46 8.58 -11.55
C GLN A 958 -12.64 8.27 -10.64
N ILE A 959 -12.99 9.17 -9.71
CA ILE A 959 -14.16 9.03 -8.84
C ILE A 959 -15.44 9.01 -9.68
N ARG A 960 -15.56 9.92 -10.66
CA ARG A 960 -16.70 9.95 -11.60
C ARG A 960 -16.78 8.70 -12.46
N ALA A 961 -15.65 8.19 -12.94
CA ALA A 961 -15.61 7.00 -13.80
C ALA A 961 -16.03 5.70 -13.09
N ARG A 962 -15.85 5.62 -11.76
CA ARG A 962 -16.00 4.36 -10.98
C ARG A 962 -17.16 4.39 -9.99
N GLY A 963 -17.50 5.58 -9.52
CA GLY A 963 -18.40 5.79 -8.39
C GLY A 963 -19.89 5.58 -8.73
N PRO A 964 -20.76 5.68 -7.70
CA PRO A 964 -20.38 5.83 -6.29
C PRO A 964 -19.66 4.57 -5.78
N PHE A 965 -18.62 4.75 -4.97
CA PHE A 965 -17.93 3.67 -4.26
C PHE A 965 -18.82 3.21 -3.11
N LEU A 966 -19.11 1.90 -3.07
CA LEU A 966 -20.01 1.31 -2.09
C LEU A 966 -19.30 0.79 -0.83
N SER A 967 -17.98 0.90 -0.78
CA SER A 967 -17.13 0.57 0.36
C SER A 967 -15.79 1.32 0.24
N LEU A 968 -15.00 1.37 1.31
CA LEU A 968 -13.67 1.98 1.27
C LEU A 968 -12.68 1.06 0.51
N SER A 969 -12.82 -0.26 0.65
CA SER A 969 -12.02 -1.22 -0.11
C SER A 969 -12.21 -1.07 -1.63
N GLU A 970 -13.42 -0.73 -2.11
CA GLU A 970 -13.68 -0.50 -3.53
C GLU A 970 -12.98 0.75 -4.07
N PHE A 971 -12.88 1.82 -3.27
CA PHE A 971 -12.14 3.03 -3.66
C PHE A 971 -10.65 2.76 -3.86
N ILE A 972 -10.09 1.94 -2.97
CA ILE A 972 -8.67 1.61 -2.94
C ILE A 972 -8.32 0.64 -4.06
N ASN A 973 -9.16 -0.36 -4.29
CA ASN A 973 -8.92 -1.41 -5.27
C ASN A 973 -9.23 -1.00 -6.72
N ARG A 974 -8.62 -1.73 -7.66
CA ARG A 974 -9.02 -1.74 -9.08
C ARG A 974 -10.42 -2.33 -9.23
N GLN A 975 -11.09 -2.08 -10.35
CA GLN A 975 -12.34 -2.79 -10.65
C GLN A 975 -12.04 -4.17 -11.27
N LEU A 976 -12.78 -5.19 -10.84
CA LEU A 976 -12.73 -6.51 -11.46
C LEU A 976 -13.54 -6.50 -12.77
N SER A 977 -13.00 -5.81 -13.76
CA SER A 977 -13.67 -5.54 -15.04
C SER A 977 -12.68 -5.69 -16.21
N SER A 978 -12.65 -4.75 -17.13
CA SER A 978 -11.80 -4.77 -18.33
C SER A 978 -11.26 -3.37 -18.64
N GLY A 979 -10.16 -3.31 -19.40
CA GLY A 979 -9.55 -2.05 -19.82
C GLY A 979 -8.85 -1.31 -18.67
N GLU A 980 -8.74 0.02 -18.80
CA GLU A 980 -8.00 0.87 -17.86
C GLU A 980 -8.49 0.75 -16.40
N LEU A 981 -9.80 0.57 -16.20
CA LEU A 981 -10.38 0.46 -14.85
C LEU A 981 -9.90 -0.79 -14.09
N ALA A 982 -9.43 -1.79 -14.81
CA ALA A 982 -8.92 -3.04 -14.25
C ALA A 982 -7.41 -3.00 -13.95
N LEU A 983 -6.68 -1.96 -14.33
CA LEU A 983 -5.22 -1.86 -14.11
C LEU A 983 -4.84 -1.44 -12.69
N ALA A 984 -5.58 -0.49 -12.11
CA ALA A 984 -5.33 0.02 -10.77
C ALA A 984 -6.57 0.70 -10.17
N GLY A 985 -6.53 1.01 -8.87
CA GLY A 985 -7.55 1.78 -8.15
C GLY A 985 -7.58 3.27 -8.52
N ALA A 986 -8.50 4.04 -7.94
CA ALA A 986 -8.76 5.42 -8.35
C ALA A 986 -7.53 6.33 -8.17
N LEU A 987 -6.92 6.32 -6.99
CA LEU A 987 -5.77 7.17 -6.66
C LEU A 987 -4.49 6.73 -7.37
N GLN A 988 -4.21 5.43 -7.45
CA GLN A 988 -3.06 4.94 -8.22
C GLN A 988 -3.18 5.27 -9.72
N THR A 989 -4.40 5.21 -10.30
CA THR A 989 -4.62 5.61 -11.69
C THR A 989 -4.36 7.11 -11.88
N ALA A 990 -4.79 7.96 -10.94
CA ALA A 990 -4.54 9.40 -10.97
C ALA A 990 -3.03 9.73 -10.86
N LEU A 991 -2.28 9.02 -10.01
CA LEU A 991 -0.81 9.12 -9.93
C LEU A 991 -0.13 8.67 -11.22
N ASN A 992 -0.59 7.57 -11.82
CA ASN A 992 -0.06 7.09 -13.11
C ASN A 992 -0.29 8.11 -14.23
N GLN A 993 -1.41 8.83 -14.23
CA GLN A 993 -1.70 9.92 -15.18
C GLN A 993 -0.81 11.14 -14.93
N LEU A 994 -0.60 11.52 -13.67
CA LEU A 994 0.31 12.60 -13.30
C LEU A 994 1.76 12.31 -13.75
N GLY A 995 2.21 11.05 -13.60
CA GLY A 995 3.55 10.62 -13.99
C GLY A 995 3.83 10.69 -15.50
N LYS A 996 2.79 10.68 -16.35
CA LYS A 996 2.92 10.78 -17.82
C LYS A 996 3.13 12.22 -18.32
N GLY A 997 2.94 13.23 -17.48
CA GLY A 997 3.12 14.64 -17.85
C GLY A 997 4.59 15.01 -18.10
N SER A 998 4.86 16.00 -18.96
CA SER A 998 6.23 16.49 -19.25
C SER A 998 6.94 17.11 -18.03
N SER A 999 6.17 17.49 -17.00
CA SER A 999 6.63 17.97 -15.70
C SER A 999 6.25 17.00 -14.57
N GLY A 1000 6.11 15.71 -14.89
CA GLY A 1000 5.73 14.68 -13.93
C GLY A 1000 6.81 14.49 -12.85
N PRO A 1001 6.42 14.06 -11.63
CA PRO A 1001 7.34 13.91 -10.50
C PRO A 1001 8.41 12.83 -10.70
N TYR A 1002 8.28 11.96 -11.71
CA TYR A 1002 9.15 10.79 -11.90
C TYR A 1002 10.05 10.88 -13.14
N GLY A 1003 10.14 12.02 -13.82
CA GLY A 1003 10.87 12.14 -15.09
C GLY A 1003 12.33 11.69 -15.03
N THR A 1004 13.07 12.14 -14.01
CA THR A 1004 14.47 11.72 -13.77
C THR A 1004 14.55 10.22 -13.49
N LEU A 1005 13.69 9.73 -12.59
CA LEU A 1005 13.68 8.32 -12.20
C LEU A 1005 13.33 7.39 -13.38
N ALA A 1006 12.37 7.78 -14.21
CA ALA A 1006 12.01 7.07 -15.44
C ALA A 1006 13.16 7.06 -16.44
N ALA A 1007 13.85 8.19 -16.63
CA ALA A 1007 15.03 8.27 -17.51
C ALA A 1007 16.21 7.39 -17.05
N LEU A 1008 16.29 7.11 -15.75
CA LEU A 1008 17.28 6.20 -15.15
C LEU A 1008 16.79 4.75 -15.06
N SER A 1009 15.55 4.47 -15.47
CA SER A 1009 14.91 3.16 -15.42
C SER A 1009 14.95 2.45 -16.77
N ARG A 1010 14.53 1.18 -16.78
CA ARG A 1010 14.32 0.39 -17.99
C ARG A 1010 12.86 0.08 -18.19
N ASP A 1011 12.42 0.15 -19.45
CA ASP A 1011 11.09 -0.26 -19.87
C ASP A 1011 10.87 -1.76 -19.61
N ALA A 1012 9.86 -2.06 -18.79
CA ALA A 1012 9.34 -3.40 -18.57
C ALA A 1012 8.04 -3.62 -19.36
N GLY A 1013 7.82 -4.85 -19.81
CA GLY A 1013 6.59 -5.24 -20.50
C GLY A 1013 6.36 -4.60 -21.88
N GLY A 1014 7.34 -3.87 -22.43
CA GLY A 1014 7.23 -3.17 -23.73
C GLY A 1014 7.44 -4.04 -24.98
N GLY A 1015 7.48 -5.37 -24.85
CA GLY A 1015 7.56 -6.28 -26.00
C GLY A 1015 6.25 -6.36 -26.79
N ASP A 1016 6.29 -6.83 -28.04
CA ASP A 1016 5.07 -7.18 -28.78
C ASP A 1016 4.23 -8.19 -27.97
N LEU A 1017 2.90 -8.14 -28.09
CA LEU A 1017 1.95 -8.99 -27.38
C LEU A 1017 2.29 -10.49 -27.55
N ALA A 1018 2.88 -10.87 -28.69
CA ALA A 1018 3.35 -12.23 -28.95
C ALA A 1018 4.54 -12.67 -28.06
N GLU A 1019 5.43 -11.74 -27.66
CA GLU A 1019 6.52 -12.02 -26.72
C GLU A 1019 6.01 -12.06 -25.27
N LEU A 1020 5.06 -11.19 -24.93
CA LEU A 1020 4.40 -11.19 -23.62
C LEU A 1020 3.57 -12.46 -23.37
N ALA A 1021 2.96 -13.03 -24.42
CA ALA A 1021 2.24 -14.30 -24.32
C ALA A 1021 3.13 -15.47 -23.89
N LYS A 1022 4.44 -15.43 -24.21
CA LYS A 1022 5.41 -16.46 -23.78
C LYS A 1022 5.68 -16.43 -22.27
N ALA A 1023 5.37 -15.33 -21.60
CA ALA A 1023 5.46 -15.18 -20.14
C ALA A 1023 4.22 -15.71 -19.39
N SER A 1024 3.26 -16.29 -20.11
CA SER A 1024 1.96 -16.74 -19.57
C SER A 1024 1.13 -15.63 -18.92
N TYR A 1025 1.28 -14.39 -19.39
CA TYR A 1025 0.48 -13.27 -18.91
C TYR A 1025 -0.98 -13.40 -19.34
N ALA A 1026 -1.89 -13.39 -18.36
CA ALA A 1026 -3.33 -13.33 -18.55
C ALA A 1026 -3.82 -11.89 -18.72
N PHE A 1027 -3.04 -10.91 -18.24
CA PHE A 1027 -3.31 -9.48 -18.39
C PHE A 1027 -2.02 -8.71 -18.74
N PRO A 1028 -1.53 -8.81 -20.00
CA PRO A 1028 -0.22 -8.27 -20.41
C PRO A 1028 -0.03 -6.77 -20.13
N GLU A 1029 -1.09 -5.97 -20.24
CA GLU A 1029 -1.07 -4.53 -19.99
C GLU A 1029 -0.61 -4.18 -18.58
N ALA A 1030 -0.85 -5.06 -17.59
CA ALA A 1030 -0.41 -4.87 -16.22
C ALA A 1030 1.12 -5.05 -16.03
N ALA A 1031 1.80 -5.69 -16.99
CA ALA A 1031 3.26 -5.86 -16.98
C ALA A 1031 4.02 -4.62 -17.49
N VAL A 1032 3.33 -3.68 -18.15
CA VAL A 1032 3.93 -2.48 -18.75
C VAL A 1032 4.26 -1.45 -17.67
N GLY A 1033 5.49 -0.93 -17.68
CA GLY A 1033 5.92 0.13 -16.77
C GLY A 1033 7.44 0.22 -16.64
N GLU A 1034 7.92 0.87 -15.59
CA GLU A 1034 9.36 1.05 -15.34
C GLU A 1034 9.93 0.03 -14.35
N SER A 1035 11.20 -0.32 -14.52
CA SER A 1035 11.89 -1.24 -13.61
C SER A 1035 12.11 -0.69 -12.20
N ALA A 1036 12.11 0.65 -12.02
CA ALA A 1036 12.16 1.30 -10.71
C ALA A 1036 10.81 1.37 -9.99
N PHE A 1037 9.72 0.92 -10.63
CA PHE A 1037 8.40 1.02 -10.03
C PHE A 1037 8.33 0.26 -8.71
N GLY A 1038 7.84 0.92 -7.66
CA GLY A 1038 7.83 0.36 -6.31
C GLY A 1038 9.14 0.51 -5.53
N LEU A 1039 10.16 1.21 -6.02
CA LEU A 1039 11.25 1.72 -5.16
C LEU A 1039 10.78 2.93 -4.32
N PRO A 1040 11.41 3.22 -3.16
CA PRO A 1040 10.94 4.26 -2.23
C PRO A 1040 10.73 5.64 -2.87
N GLY A 1041 11.61 6.04 -3.81
CA GLY A 1041 11.50 7.34 -4.51
C GLY A 1041 10.38 7.43 -5.54
N TRP A 1042 9.72 6.30 -5.88
CA TRP A 1042 8.51 6.25 -6.70
C TRP A 1042 7.28 6.25 -5.80
N THR A 1043 6.66 7.41 -5.60
CA THR A 1043 5.45 7.55 -4.77
C THR A 1043 4.30 6.71 -5.33
N ARG A 1044 3.64 5.95 -4.45
CA ARG A 1044 2.47 5.11 -4.78
C ARG A 1044 1.25 5.51 -3.95
N GLN A 1045 0.11 4.91 -4.29
CA GLN A 1045 -1.16 5.15 -3.61
C GLN A 1045 -1.06 5.01 -2.08
N ALA A 1046 -0.39 3.98 -1.57
CA ALA A 1046 -0.22 3.78 -0.13
C ALA A 1046 0.55 4.94 0.54
N ASP A 1047 1.50 5.57 -0.16
CA ASP A 1047 2.30 6.67 0.40
C ASP A 1047 1.46 7.93 0.61
N ILE A 1048 0.50 8.21 -0.30
CA ILE A 1048 -0.49 9.30 -0.16
C ILE A 1048 -1.56 8.94 0.88
N LEU A 1049 -2.01 7.68 0.90
CA LEU A 1049 -3.04 7.22 1.83
C LEU A 1049 -2.54 7.11 3.26
N ARG A 1050 -1.23 7.09 3.52
CA ARG A 1050 -0.71 6.89 4.87
C ARG A 1050 -1.28 7.88 5.91
N PRO A 1051 -1.16 9.20 5.73
CA PRO A 1051 -1.83 10.16 6.61
C PRO A 1051 -3.34 10.25 6.42
N LEU A 1052 -3.87 9.93 5.23
CA LEU A 1052 -5.28 10.19 4.90
C LEU A 1052 -6.22 9.04 5.28
N ALA A 1053 -5.77 7.79 5.25
CA ALA A 1053 -6.60 6.60 5.47
C ALA A 1053 -7.43 6.64 6.77
N PRO A 1054 -6.93 7.16 7.91
CA PRO A 1054 -7.72 7.27 9.15
C PRO A 1054 -9.02 8.07 9.02
N ILE A 1055 -9.07 9.07 8.14
CA ILE A 1055 -10.25 9.93 7.97
C ILE A 1055 -11.15 9.52 6.81
N LEU A 1056 -10.75 8.57 5.97
CA LEU A 1056 -11.52 8.21 4.77
C LEU A 1056 -12.71 7.28 5.08
N THR A 1057 -13.81 7.54 4.39
CA THR A 1057 -15.04 6.73 4.44
C THR A 1057 -15.81 6.78 3.12
N ALA A 1058 -16.82 5.93 2.95
CA ALA A 1058 -17.73 5.95 1.79
C ALA A 1058 -19.11 6.57 2.12
N ARG A 1059 -19.26 7.23 3.27
CA ARG A 1059 -20.54 7.80 3.72
C ARG A 1059 -20.37 9.12 4.45
N ASP A 1060 -21.45 9.89 4.49
CA ASP A 1060 -21.59 11.04 5.37
C ASP A 1060 -22.27 10.61 6.68
N ASP A 1061 -21.80 11.17 7.79
CA ASP A 1061 -22.40 11.06 9.12
C ASP A 1061 -22.81 12.44 9.68
N THR A 1062 -22.32 13.53 9.09
CA THR A 1062 -22.73 14.90 9.38
C THR A 1062 -23.38 15.54 8.16
N PHE A 1063 -24.51 16.23 8.37
CA PHE A 1063 -25.36 16.76 7.31
C PHE A 1063 -25.84 18.18 7.63
N THR A 1064 -25.93 19.05 6.62
CA THR A 1064 -26.68 20.31 6.70
C THR A 1064 -28.03 20.14 6.02
N ILE A 1065 -29.11 20.45 6.73
CA ILE A 1065 -30.48 20.47 6.20
C ILE A 1065 -30.94 21.92 6.09
N ARG A 1066 -31.42 22.32 4.91
CA ARG A 1066 -32.16 23.57 4.73
C ARG A 1066 -33.63 23.29 4.47
N ALA A 1067 -34.49 23.98 5.20
CA ALA A 1067 -35.92 23.77 5.20
C ALA A 1067 -36.67 25.09 5.04
N TYR A 1068 -37.67 25.09 4.17
CA TYR A 1068 -38.53 26.22 3.83
C TYR A 1068 -39.97 25.95 4.22
N GLY A 1069 -40.65 26.98 4.70
CA GLY A 1069 -42.09 26.98 4.92
C GLY A 1069 -42.71 28.32 4.53
N ASP A 1070 -43.89 28.26 3.91
CA ASP A 1070 -44.71 29.44 3.60
C ASP A 1070 -46.11 29.34 4.21
N SER A 1071 -46.72 30.51 4.42
CA SER A 1071 -48.15 30.66 4.73
C SER A 1071 -48.82 31.33 3.54
N ARG A 1072 -50.01 30.85 3.16
CA ARG A 1072 -50.75 31.31 1.98
C ARG A 1072 -52.15 31.78 2.35
N ASP A 1073 -52.64 32.79 1.63
CA ASP A 1073 -54.02 33.22 1.74
C ASP A 1073 -54.98 32.28 0.99
N ALA A 1074 -56.30 32.50 1.14
CA ALA A 1074 -57.34 31.69 0.49
C ALA A 1074 -57.29 31.71 -1.06
N SER A 1075 -56.52 32.62 -1.67
CA SER A 1075 -56.27 32.68 -3.12
C SER A 1075 -54.99 31.97 -3.54
N GLY A 1076 -54.28 31.35 -2.59
CA GLY A 1076 -53.02 30.63 -2.81
C GLY A 1076 -51.80 31.55 -2.89
N ARG A 1077 -51.91 32.84 -2.56
CA ARG A 1077 -50.77 33.77 -2.58
C ARG A 1077 -49.96 33.65 -1.30
N VAL A 1078 -48.64 33.63 -1.43
CA VAL A 1078 -47.71 33.60 -0.29
C VAL A 1078 -47.79 34.91 0.49
N VAL A 1079 -48.09 34.81 1.79
CA VAL A 1079 -48.23 35.94 2.73
C VAL A 1079 -46.99 36.10 3.60
N ALA A 1080 -46.36 34.99 3.98
CA ALA A 1080 -45.15 34.97 4.79
C ALA A 1080 -44.29 33.74 4.45
N THR A 1081 -42.98 33.86 4.65
CA THR A 1081 -42.00 32.79 4.40
C THR A 1081 -41.00 32.68 5.55
N ALA A 1082 -40.50 31.49 5.79
CA ALA A 1082 -39.41 31.24 6.73
C ALA A 1082 -38.49 30.14 6.21
N THR A 1083 -37.19 30.34 6.35
CA THR A 1083 -36.17 29.33 6.02
C THR A 1083 -35.29 29.08 7.24
N CYS A 1084 -35.02 27.83 7.56
CA CYS A 1084 -34.07 27.44 8.61
C CYS A 1084 -32.99 26.51 8.08
N GLU A 1085 -31.87 26.49 8.80
CA GLU A 1085 -30.73 25.60 8.58
C GLU A 1085 -30.47 24.84 9.87
N ALA A 1086 -30.25 23.53 9.75
CA ALA A 1086 -29.87 22.67 10.87
C ALA A 1086 -28.69 21.79 10.48
N VAL A 1087 -27.72 21.65 11.38
CA VAL A 1087 -26.65 20.65 11.25
C VAL A 1087 -27.07 19.44 12.07
N VAL A 1088 -27.06 18.28 11.44
CA VAL A 1088 -27.48 17.01 11.99
C VAL A 1088 -26.32 16.04 11.96
N ARG A 1089 -26.02 15.42 13.10
CA ARG A 1089 -24.92 14.47 13.26
C ARG A 1089 -25.48 13.10 13.65
N ARG A 1090 -24.89 12.05 13.10
CA ARG A 1090 -25.16 10.66 13.49
C ARG A 1090 -24.52 10.37 14.85
N SER A 1091 -25.33 9.91 15.80
CA SER A 1091 -24.88 9.50 17.12
C SER A 1091 -24.37 8.06 17.11
N ARG A 1092 -23.52 7.70 18.09
CA ARG A 1092 -23.14 6.31 18.34
C ARG A 1092 -24.35 5.46 18.75
N ASP A 1093 -25.36 6.06 19.36
CA ASP A 1093 -26.51 5.34 19.89
C ASP A 1093 -27.48 4.90 18.80
N PHE A 1094 -28.06 3.71 18.98
CA PHE A 1094 -29.20 3.27 18.19
C PHE A 1094 -30.47 4.06 18.55
N VAL A 1095 -31.44 4.12 17.62
CA VAL A 1095 -32.73 4.79 17.86
C VAL A 1095 -33.45 4.19 19.08
N ALA A 1096 -33.37 2.87 19.27
CA ALA A 1096 -33.83 2.17 20.47
C ALA A 1096 -32.63 1.69 21.32
N ALA A 1097 -31.87 2.63 21.88
CA ALA A 1097 -30.68 2.37 22.69
C ALA A 1097 -30.92 1.51 23.95
N SER A 1098 -32.16 1.46 24.46
CA SER A 1098 -32.52 0.59 25.59
C SER A 1098 -32.60 -0.90 25.24
N LYS A 1099 -32.61 -1.24 23.94
CA LYS A 1099 -32.68 -2.62 23.44
C LYS A 1099 -31.37 -3.10 22.84
N ASP A 1100 -30.65 -2.23 22.13
CA ASP A 1100 -29.33 -2.50 21.58
C ASP A 1100 -28.36 -1.41 22.06
N ALA A 1101 -27.31 -1.81 22.79
CA ALA A 1101 -26.26 -0.91 23.25
C ALA A 1101 -25.41 -0.38 22.09
N ALA A 1102 -24.74 0.76 22.29
CA ALA A 1102 -23.92 1.37 21.25
C ALA A 1102 -22.73 0.49 20.83
N ASN A 1103 -22.13 -0.27 21.75
CA ASN A 1103 -20.90 -1.05 21.57
C ASN A 1103 -21.12 -2.52 21.15
N ILE A 1104 -22.33 -2.89 20.70
CA ILE A 1104 -22.59 -4.27 20.25
C ILE A 1104 -21.65 -4.69 19.10
N THR A 1105 -21.20 -5.94 19.13
CA THR A 1105 -20.29 -6.53 18.12
C THR A 1105 -21.02 -7.40 17.08
N HIS A 1106 -22.31 -7.65 17.29
CA HIS A 1106 -23.24 -8.34 16.39
C HIS A 1106 -24.24 -7.37 15.73
N ALA A 1107 -25.01 -7.84 14.75
CA ALA A 1107 -26.12 -7.09 14.18
C ALA A 1107 -27.17 -6.69 15.24
N PRO A 1108 -27.85 -5.53 15.07
CA PRO A 1108 -28.89 -5.10 16.00
C PRO A 1108 -30.06 -6.09 16.03
N LEU A 1109 -30.56 -6.38 17.22
CA LEU A 1109 -31.64 -7.35 17.44
C LEU A 1109 -33.03 -6.71 17.39
N ALA A 1110 -33.14 -5.42 17.75
CA ALA A 1110 -34.43 -4.73 17.75
C ALA A 1110 -34.89 -4.38 16.33
N GLU A 1111 -36.17 -4.65 16.01
CA GLU A 1111 -36.76 -4.32 14.71
C GLU A 1111 -36.64 -2.83 14.37
N GLU A 1112 -36.76 -1.95 15.37
CA GLU A 1112 -36.59 -0.51 15.19
C GLU A 1112 -35.17 -0.15 14.73
N ASN A 1113 -34.16 -0.81 15.29
CA ASN A 1113 -32.75 -0.57 14.97
C ASN A 1113 -32.33 -1.22 13.66
N GLN A 1114 -32.92 -2.37 13.30
CA GLN A 1114 -32.74 -2.96 11.97
C GLN A 1114 -33.30 -2.06 10.87
N ARG A 1115 -34.41 -1.36 11.14
CA ARG A 1115 -35.06 -0.46 10.18
C ARG A 1115 -34.43 0.92 10.11
N PHE A 1116 -34.11 1.52 11.25
CA PHE A 1116 -33.68 2.92 11.34
C PHE A 1116 -32.20 3.10 11.72
N GLY A 1117 -31.54 2.09 12.27
CA GLY A 1117 -30.12 2.15 12.62
C GLY A 1117 -29.79 3.14 13.74
N ARG A 1118 -28.68 3.85 13.58
CA ARG A 1118 -28.16 4.83 14.55
C ARG A 1118 -28.92 6.14 14.50
N ARG A 1119 -29.14 6.75 15.65
CA ARG A 1119 -29.93 7.98 15.81
C ARG A 1119 -29.22 9.18 15.19
N PHE A 1120 -29.98 10.05 14.55
CA PHE A 1120 -29.52 11.40 14.16
C PHE A 1120 -29.96 12.46 15.16
N GLU A 1121 -29.06 13.39 15.47
CA GLU A 1121 -29.26 14.45 16.45
C GLU A 1121 -28.97 15.82 15.84
N VAL A 1122 -29.79 16.82 16.18
CA VAL A 1122 -29.58 18.20 15.76
C VAL A 1122 -28.55 18.84 16.67
N VAL A 1123 -27.37 19.15 16.14
CA VAL A 1123 -26.28 19.79 16.89
C VAL A 1123 -26.28 21.31 16.73
N GLN A 1124 -26.84 21.82 15.64
CA GLN A 1124 -26.98 23.26 15.41
C GLN A 1124 -28.31 23.59 14.72
N PHE A 1125 -28.94 24.70 15.09
CA PHE A 1125 -30.14 25.22 14.44
C PHE A 1125 -30.10 26.74 14.33
N ARG A 1126 -30.46 27.29 13.17
CA ARG A 1126 -30.62 28.73 12.97
C ARG A 1126 -31.71 29.08 11.96
N TRP A 1127 -32.27 30.28 12.09
CA TRP A 1127 -33.13 30.88 11.08
C TRP A 1127 -32.28 31.68 10.09
N LEU A 1128 -32.52 31.49 8.80
CA LEU A 1128 -31.81 32.21 7.74
C LEU A 1128 -32.56 33.49 7.36
N LYS A 1129 -31.80 34.56 7.13
CA LYS A 1129 -32.32 35.80 6.55
C LYS A 1129 -32.40 35.69 5.02
N PRO A 1130 -33.23 36.51 4.34
CA PRO A 1130 -33.37 36.47 2.88
C PRO A 1130 -32.07 36.72 2.10
N ASP A 1131 -31.11 37.44 2.67
CA ASP A 1131 -29.80 37.72 2.10
C ASP A 1131 -28.79 36.57 2.27
N GLU A 1132 -29.07 35.60 3.15
CA GLU A 1132 -28.27 34.39 3.34
C GLU A 1132 -28.67 33.26 2.38
N VAL A 1133 -29.80 33.38 1.68
CA VAL A 1133 -30.33 32.35 0.76
C VAL A 1133 -29.81 32.57 -0.65
#